data_AF-A0A941WIG8-F1
#
_entry.id   AF-A0A941WIG8-F1
#
_cell.length_a   1.000
_cell.length_b   1.000
_cell.length_c   1.000
_cell.angle_alpha   90.00
_cell.angle_beta   90.00
_cell.angle_gamma   90.00
#
_symmetry.space_group_name_H-M   'P 1'
#
loop_
_entity.id
_entity.type
_entity.pdbx_description
1 polymer ?
#
loop_
_entity_poly.entity_id
_entity_poly.type
_entity_poly.pdbx_seq_one_letter_code
_entity_poly.pdbx_strand_id
1 'polypeptide(L)'
;MSKKHEPDNFEQMSIFGIMNLLDNTENTLSSDDISKIIDKLSDAKRKKESIEAKKRRQEERERREREAREAKERKEAHIREVTSMDLPLDWENVFNQDVRTQGVHADSISDGLMYSLSDLGRVDIEYISSITGEDYKTIICALKGSIYQNPETWGECFYKGWETSEEYLSGNMIRKWKAAKEADKEYNGYFAENIKAIEKVIPPTVATNDIYITLGSPWVPADIIDDFILHLFGDPFKHGWSCYNQDVIMESWKTIHDEITGTWEIPCKSRYNHSVSVNNTYGTDKLEALYILEKTLNMQTIVVKDKICCAANASGVKRVINKAETAVAIEKQQKLIKEFQKWVWEDDARKERLERIFENNFSCIRRRIFDGSFLRFPDMSAQINLYPYQKDAVARIIFTPNTLLAHDVGAGKTYVMIAAAMEMRRMGLSEKNMFVVPNNIVGQWKNIFREMYPSADILCVDPKSFAPSKRESVLERIRDNDFDGIIIAYSCFEQIPLSKGYYQNLLIDEQKHIAEIAGKKNKATSRLKKKQEAVSKALSELAVAMDDLYNGVYLDDLGITRLFVDEAHNFKNVPLETKTNNVLGINSSGSKRCQDMMDKVHMIQKKNDGKGIVLATGTLIITGYLRSQMPILRCLCRTASQDYVVLFCFFGVRLIRICKIIYINTIILGIPNRFISSATIMLNIAYNEV
;
A
#
# COMPACT_ATOMS: atom_id res chain seq x y z
N MET A 1 64.47 -10.06 6.02
CA MET A 1 65.75 -9.71 5.36
C MET A 1 65.88 -8.20 5.32
N SER A 2 67.08 -7.72 5.64
CA SER A 2 67.49 -6.35 5.91
C SER A 2 66.97 -5.27 4.93
N LYS A 3 66.48 -4.16 5.47
CA LYS A 3 66.92 -2.80 5.12
C LYS A 3 66.53 -1.83 6.25
N LYS A 4 67.53 -1.45 7.05
CA LYS A 4 67.48 -0.32 7.96
C LYS A 4 67.10 0.93 7.15
N HIS A 5 66.03 1.62 7.52
CA HIS A 5 65.78 2.98 7.06
C HIS A 5 66.79 3.88 7.76
N GLU A 6 67.77 4.38 7.00
CA GLU A 6 68.54 5.56 7.38
C GLU A 6 67.57 6.75 7.53
N PRO A 7 67.69 7.58 8.58
CA PRO A 7 67.02 8.86 8.57
C PRO A 7 67.72 9.75 7.55
N ASP A 8 66.97 10.23 6.55
CA ASP A 8 67.41 11.28 5.62
C ASP A 8 67.75 12.54 6.43
N ASN A 9 69.01 12.61 6.83
CA ASN A 9 69.59 13.71 7.58
C ASN A 9 70.02 14.81 6.59
N PHE A 10 69.05 15.37 5.85
CA PHE A 10 69.30 16.39 4.82
C PHE A 10 68.80 17.80 5.19
N GLU A 11 68.26 18.00 6.40
CA GLU A 11 67.81 19.33 6.86
C GLU A 11 68.84 20.12 7.69
N GLN A 12 69.88 19.48 8.25
CA GLN A 12 70.90 20.21 9.02
C GLN A 12 72.04 20.81 8.15
N MET A 13 72.23 20.34 6.92
CA MET A 13 73.27 20.89 6.02
C MET A 13 72.87 22.19 5.31
N SER A 14 71.58 22.55 5.25
CA SER A 14 71.12 23.76 4.54
C SER A 14 71.21 25.03 5.39
N ILE A 15 70.97 24.94 6.72
CA ILE A 15 71.05 26.11 7.61
C ILE A 15 72.51 26.48 7.86
N PHE A 16 73.39 25.49 8.00
CA PHE A 16 74.82 25.71 8.17
C PHE A 16 75.46 26.37 6.94
N GLY A 17 75.00 26.04 5.72
CA GLY A 17 75.41 26.72 4.49
C GLY A 17 74.93 28.17 4.40
N ILE A 18 73.80 28.50 5.02
CA ILE A 18 73.27 29.88 5.09
C ILE A 18 73.99 30.69 6.18
N MET A 19 74.32 30.07 7.33
CA MET A 19 75.12 30.71 8.38
C MET A 19 76.57 30.95 7.93
N ASN A 20 77.20 30.02 7.20
CA ASN A 20 78.52 30.25 6.61
C ASN A 20 78.56 31.37 5.56
N LEU A 21 77.42 31.71 4.96
CA LEU A 21 77.29 32.88 4.06
C LEU A 21 77.07 34.19 4.83
N LEU A 22 76.57 34.12 6.08
CA LEU A 22 76.35 35.27 6.96
C LEU A 22 77.57 35.59 7.85
N ASP A 23 78.41 34.61 8.17
CA ASP A 23 79.61 34.79 9.01
C ASP A 23 80.84 35.33 8.24
N ASN A 24 80.79 35.43 6.91
CA ASN A 24 81.79 36.19 6.13
C ASN A 24 81.37 37.66 6.04
N THR A 25 81.54 38.38 7.14
CA THR A 25 81.39 39.85 7.19
C THR A 25 82.55 40.51 6.46
N GLU A 26 82.43 40.65 5.13
CA GLU A 26 83.06 41.68 4.29
C GLU A 26 82.67 41.42 2.81
N ASN A 27 81.40 41.64 2.47
CA ASN A 27 80.96 41.95 1.10
C ASN A 27 79.52 42.45 1.07
N THR A 28 79.30 43.59 0.41
CA THR A 28 77.99 44.17 0.10
C THR A 28 77.21 43.24 -0.84
N LEU A 29 76.22 42.51 -0.32
CA LEU A 29 75.28 41.72 -1.11
C LEU A 29 74.52 42.60 -2.12
N SER A 30 74.57 42.26 -3.40
CA SER A 30 73.82 42.94 -4.47
C SER A 30 72.30 42.69 -4.34
N SER A 31 71.47 43.62 -4.83
CA SER A 31 70.00 43.48 -4.88
C SER A 31 69.56 42.18 -5.58
N ASP A 32 70.32 41.74 -6.60
CA ASP A 32 70.06 40.48 -7.32
C ASP A 32 70.36 39.23 -6.48
N ASP A 33 71.34 39.30 -5.58
CA ASP A 33 71.68 38.17 -4.70
C ASP A 33 70.66 38.03 -3.57
N ILE A 34 70.13 39.15 -3.08
CA ILE A 34 69.01 39.18 -2.13
C ILE A 34 67.74 38.61 -2.79
N SER A 35 67.44 38.96 -4.05
CA SER A 35 66.31 38.39 -4.79
C SER A 35 66.43 36.87 -4.96
N LYS A 36 67.61 36.35 -5.32
CA LYS A 36 67.84 34.89 -5.44
C LYS A 36 67.71 34.15 -4.10
N ILE A 37 68.08 34.79 -2.99
CA ILE A 37 67.90 34.23 -1.65
C ILE A 37 66.41 34.19 -1.28
N ILE A 38 65.66 35.25 -1.58
CA ILE A 38 64.20 35.32 -1.37
C ILE A 38 63.47 34.24 -2.19
N ASP A 39 63.83 34.06 -3.47
CA ASP A 39 63.22 33.05 -4.33
C ASP A 39 63.47 31.63 -3.79
N LYS A 40 64.72 31.33 -3.39
CA LYS A 40 65.07 30.03 -2.77
C LYS A 40 64.33 29.80 -1.45
N LEU A 41 64.16 30.82 -0.62
CA LEU A 41 63.37 30.76 0.61
C LEU A 41 61.88 30.52 0.31
N SER A 42 61.34 31.16 -0.73
CA SER A 42 59.95 31.00 -1.15
C SER A 42 59.67 29.59 -1.68
N ASP A 43 60.60 29.02 -2.45
CA ASP A 43 60.51 27.65 -2.96
C ASP A 43 60.67 26.61 -1.85
N ALA A 44 61.58 26.84 -0.90
CA ALA A 44 61.71 26.00 0.29
C ALA A 44 60.43 26.02 1.14
N LYS A 45 59.80 27.20 1.29
CA LYS A 45 58.52 27.35 1.98
C LYS A 45 57.40 26.59 1.25
N ARG A 46 57.27 26.73 -0.07
CA ARG A 46 56.28 25.98 -0.88
C ARG A 46 56.48 24.46 -0.81
N LYS A 47 57.73 23.99 -0.82
CA LYS A 47 58.05 22.56 -0.67
C LYS A 47 57.68 22.04 0.72
N LYS A 48 57.98 22.80 1.78
CA LYS A 48 57.59 22.46 3.16
C LYS A 48 56.07 22.39 3.31
N GLU A 49 55.35 23.38 2.78
CA GLU A 49 53.87 23.40 2.76
C GLU A 49 53.30 22.21 1.97
N SER A 50 53.91 21.83 0.84
CA SER A 50 53.51 20.65 0.06
C SER A 50 53.73 19.33 0.81
N ILE A 51 54.86 19.19 1.51
CA ILE A 51 55.18 18.02 2.34
C ILE A 51 54.21 17.94 3.52
N GLU A 52 53.94 19.07 4.19
CA GLU A 52 53.00 19.14 5.30
C GLU A 52 51.56 18.82 4.85
N ALA A 53 51.15 19.32 3.69
CA ALA A 53 49.85 18.98 3.09
C ALA A 53 49.74 17.49 2.73
N LYS A 54 50.81 16.86 2.22
CA LYS A 54 50.85 15.41 1.97
C LYS A 54 50.74 14.61 3.27
N LYS A 55 51.47 15.03 4.32
CA LYS A 55 51.42 14.39 5.63
C LYS A 55 50.02 14.47 6.25
N ARG A 56 49.39 15.65 6.21
CA ARG A 56 47.98 15.84 6.66
C ARG A 56 47.00 14.94 5.91
N ARG A 57 47.13 14.81 4.58
CA ARG A 57 46.29 13.91 3.76
C ARG A 57 46.50 12.44 4.12
N GLN A 58 47.73 12.04 4.43
CA GLN A 58 48.04 10.68 4.86
C GLN A 58 47.47 10.38 6.24
N GLU A 59 47.65 11.28 7.22
CA GLU A 59 47.07 11.17 8.56
C GLU A 59 45.53 11.12 8.52
N GLU A 60 44.89 11.94 7.67
CA GLU A 60 43.45 11.92 7.47
C GLU A 60 42.96 10.59 6.87
N ARG A 61 43.71 10.03 5.91
CA ARG A 61 43.42 8.71 5.34
C ARG A 61 43.56 7.60 6.37
N GLU A 62 44.65 7.58 7.13
CA GLU A 62 44.89 6.58 8.19
C GLU A 62 43.82 6.66 9.29
N ARG A 63 43.40 7.88 9.66
CA ARG A 63 42.30 8.12 10.59
C ARG A 63 40.98 7.55 10.05
N ARG A 64 40.62 7.85 8.80
CA ARG A 64 39.40 7.30 8.14
C ARG A 64 39.44 5.77 8.07
N GLU A 65 40.59 5.18 7.76
CA GLU A 65 40.77 3.72 7.71
C GLU A 65 40.67 3.07 9.10
N ARG A 66 41.11 3.76 10.16
CA ARG A 66 40.94 3.29 11.54
C ARG A 66 39.49 3.41 12.00
N GLU A 67 38.84 4.55 11.77
CA GLU A 67 37.42 4.77 12.08
C GLU A 67 36.54 3.74 11.35
N ALA A 68 36.84 3.44 10.08
CA ALA A 68 36.13 2.41 9.32
C ALA A 68 36.34 0.99 9.89
N ARG A 69 37.55 0.65 10.37
CA ARG A 69 37.82 -0.63 11.03
C ARG A 69 37.08 -0.75 12.36
N GLU A 70 37.16 0.26 13.21
CA GLU A 70 36.45 0.29 14.50
C GLU A 70 34.93 0.23 14.29
N ALA A 71 34.38 0.93 13.29
CA ALA A 71 32.96 0.84 12.93
C ALA A 71 32.58 -0.56 12.46
N LYS A 72 33.44 -1.23 11.68
CA LYS A 72 33.22 -2.60 11.22
C LYS A 72 33.22 -3.59 12.38
N GLU A 73 34.19 -3.51 13.28
CA GLU A 73 34.27 -4.37 14.47
C GLU A 73 33.07 -4.18 15.40
N ARG A 74 32.64 -2.94 15.62
CA ARG A 74 31.41 -2.64 16.37
C ARG A 74 30.18 -3.26 15.71
N LYS A 75 30.05 -3.15 14.38
CA LYS A 75 28.96 -3.77 13.64
C LYS A 75 28.97 -5.29 13.77
N GLU A 76 30.13 -5.93 13.64
CA GLU A 76 30.27 -7.39 13.79
C GLU A 76 30.04 -7.87 15.23
N ALA A 77 30.37 -7.06 16.24
CA ALA A 77 30.03 -7.33 17.63
C ALA A 77 28.52 -7.25 17.86
N HIS A 78 27.88 -6.16 17.37
CA HIS A 78 26.43 -5.98 17.44
C HIS A 78 25.67 -7.14 16.77
N ILE A 79 26.08 -7.52 15.55
CA ILE A 79 25.47 -8.66 14.84
C ILE A 79 25.58 -9.94 15.67
N ARG A 80 26.76 -10.22 16.26
CA ARG A 80 26.94 -11.42 17.09
C ARG A 80 26.07 -11.40 18.34
N GLU A 81 25.90 -10.24 18.96
CA GLU A 81 25.05 -10.06 20.13
C GLU A 81 23.58 -10.34 19.77
N VAL A 82 23.03 -9.65 18.76
CA VAL A 82 21.59 -9.76 18.43
C VAL A 82 21.21 -11.09 17.77
N THR A 83 22.16 -11.77 17.12
CA THR A 83 21.94 -13.10 16.53
C THR A 83 22.27 -14.24 17.49
N SER A 84 22.88 -13.96 18.63
CA SER A 84 23.04 -14.96 19.68
C SER A 84 21.65 -15.33 20.22
N MET A 85 21.37 -16.62 20.31
CA MET A 85 20.14 -17.13 20.94
C MET A 85 20.33 -17.27 22.45
N ASP A 86 21.05 -16.30 23.04
CA ASP A 86 21.41 -16.29 24.45
C ASP A 86 20.62 -15.18 25.14
N LEU A 87 20.02 -15.51 26.29
CA LEU A 87 19.27 -14.55 27.09
C LEU A 87 20.22 -13.80 28.05
N PRO A 88 19.97 -12.51 28.32
CA PRO A 88 20.64 -11.80 29.41
C PRO A 88 20.49 -12.55 30.75
N LEU A 89 21.48 -12.41 31.63
CA LEU A 89 21.48 -13.06 32.95
C LEU A 89 20.33 -12.60 33.86
N ASP A 90 19.88 -11.36 33.69
CA ASP A 90 18.79 -10.71 34.41
C ASP A 90 17.44 -10.81 33.69
N TRP A 91 17.35 -11.62 32.64
CA TRP A 91 16.14 -11.79 31.85
C TRP A 91 15.03 -12.50 32.64
N GLU A 92 13.87 -11.86 32.74
CA GLU A 92 12.66 -12.44 33.33
C GLU A 92 11.55 -12.55 32.28
N ASN A 93 10.98 -13.74 32.15
CA ASN A 93 9.88 -13.99 31.23
C ASN A 93 8.56 -13.42 31.80
N VAL A 94 7.97 -12.48 31.08
CA VAL A 94 6.72 -11.78 31.44
C VAL A 94 5.56 -12.76 31.69
N PHE A 95 5.53 -13.89 30.98
CA PHE A 95 4.45 -14.86 31.09
C PHE A 95 4.55 -15.76 32.31
N ASN A 96 5.68 -15.79 33.03
CA ASN A 96 5.79 -16.65 34.22
C ASN A 96 4.85 -16.21 35.37
N GLN A 97 4.41 -14.96 35.36
CA GLN A 97 3.48 -14.41 36.35
C GLN A 97 2.07 -14.15 35.77
N ASP A 98 1.86 -14.42 34.48
CA ASP A 98 0.62 -14.11 33.78
C ASP A 98 -0.51 -15.07 34.18
N VAL A 99 -1.72 -14.56 34.36
CA VAL A 99 -2.89 -15.36 34.73
C VAL A 99 -3.22 -16.41 33.65
N ARG A 100 -2.89 -16.12 32.38
CA ARG A 100 -3.16 -17.01 31.23
C ARG A 100 -2.29 -18.27 31.19
N THR A 101 -1.15 -18.27 31.87
CA THR A 101 -0.22 -19.41 31.94
C THR A 101 -0.32 -20.15 33.27
N GLN A 102 -0.88 -19.53 34.31
CA GLN A 102 -1.05 -20.15 35.62
C GLN A 102 -1.92 -21.42 35.55
N GLY A 103 -1.32 -22.57 35.86
CA GLY A 103 -2.00 -23.86 35.89
C GLY A 103 -2.22 -24.49 34.50
N VAL A 104 -1.67 -23.90 33.43
CA VAL A 104 -1.72 -24.44 32.07
C VAL A 104 -0.37 -25.10 31.75
N HIS A 105 -0.40 -26.37 31.39
CA HIS A 105 0.76 -27.13 30.95
C HIS A 105 0.51 -27.71 29.56
N ALA A 106 1.48 -27.57 28.66
CA ALA A 106 1.44 -28.18 27.33
C ALA A 106 2.40 -29.38 27.28
N ASP A 107 1.88 -30.54 26.87
CA ASP A 107 2.66 -31.78 26.82
C ASP A 107 3.69 -31.81 25.68
N SER A 108 3.52 -30.95 24.67
CA SER A 108 4.45 -30.80 23.55
C SER A 108 4.62 -29.34 23.14
N ILE A 109 5.76 -29.01 22.52
CA ILE A 109 6.05 -27.68 21.96
C ILE A 109 5.03 -27.32 20.86
N SER A 110 4.54 -28.31 20.10
CA SER A 110 3.51 -28.09 19.08
C SER A 110 2.17 -27.70 19.71
N ASP A 111 1.78 -28.34 20.81
CA ASP A 111 0.59 -27.93 21.55
C ASP A 111 0.79 -26.54 22.15
N GLY A 112 1.98 -26.23 22.66
CA GLY A 112 2.33 -24.90 23.15
C GLY A 112 2.14 -23.81 22.09
N LEU A 113 2.55 -24.06 20.85
CA LEU A 113 2.27 -23.17 19.71
C LEU A 113 0.76 -22.97 19.51
N MET A 114 -0.04 -24.04 19.58
CA MET A 114 -1.50 -23.94 19.45
C MET A 114 -2.14 -23.15 20.59
N TYR A 115 -1.64 -23.28 21.83
CA TYR A 115 -2.06 -22.43 22.95
C TYR A 115 -1.71 -20.97 22.72
N SER A 116 -0.48 -20.68 22.27
CA SER A 116 -0.04 -19.31 21.96
C SER A 116 -0.96 -18.65 20.90
N LEU A 117 -1.27 -19.38 19.82
CA LEU A 117 -2.19 -18.92 18.78
C LEU A 117 -3.63 -18.76 19.30
N SER A 118 -4.09 -19.68 20.14
CA SER A 118 -5.43 -19.64 20.74
C SER A 118 -5.60 -18.50 21.74
N ASP A 119 -4.60 -18.20 22.56
CA ASP A 119 -4.78 -17.30 23.71
C ASP A 119 -4.26 -15.88 23.43
N LEU A 120 -3.29 -15.74 22.53
CA LEU A 120 -2.69 -14.45 22.16
C LEU A 120 -2.98 -14.04 20.71
N GLY A 121 -3.39 -14.97 19.84
CA GLY A 121 -3.60 -14.69 18.42
C GLY A 121 -2.31 -14.43 17.65
N ARG A 122 -1.14 -14.84 18.16
CA ARG A 122 0.18 -14.70 17.54
C ARG A 122 1.13 -15.79 18.01
N VAL A 123 2.26 -15.96 17.33
CA VAL A 123 3.34 -16.84 17.80
C VAL A 123 4.17 -16.06 18.82
N ASP A 124 4.23 -16.57 20.04
CA ASP A 124 4.95 -15.94 21.14
C ASP A 124 5.84 -16.96 21.87
N ILE A 125 7.15 -16.86 21.69
CA ILE A 125 8.12 -17.83 22.21
C ILE A 125 8.19 -17.78 23.74
N GLU A 126 8.05 -16.59 24.33
CA GLU A 126 8.05 -16.39 25.77
C GLU A 126 6.88 -17.13 26.42
N TYR A 127 5.68 -17.00 25.83
CA TYR A 127 4.48 -17.72 26.27
C TYR A 127 4.66 -19.25 26.16
N ILE A 128 5.14 -19.75 25.01
CA ILE A 128 5.35 -21.19 24.80
C ILE A 128 6.32 -21.76 25.83
N SER A 129 7.40 -21.04 26.12
CA SER A 129 8.38 -21.44 27.14
C SER A 129 7.76 -21.51 28.54
N SER A 130 6.89 -20.56 28.89
CA SER A 130 6.24 -20.54 30.20
C SER A 130 5.34 -21.76 30.44
N ILE A 131 4.60 -22.22 29.42
CA ILE A 131 3.67 -23.36 29.54
C ILE A 131 4.30 -24.73 29.28
N THR A 132 5.45 -24.79 28.62
CA THR A 132 6.17 -26.05 28.33
C THR A 132 7.35 -26.28 29.28
N GLY A 133 7.91 -25.22 29.88
CA GLY A 133 9.13 -25.27 30.68
C GLY A 133 10.42 -25.41 29.84
N GLU A 134 10.33 -25.41 28.51
CA GLU A 134 11.47 -25.57 27.61
C GLU A 134 12.19 -24.23 27.36
N ASP A 135 13.48 -24.30 27.03
CA ASP A 135 14.26 -23.10 26.69
C ASP A 135 13.92 -22.55 25.28
N TYR A 136 14.14 -21.26 25.08
CA TYR A 136 13.71 -20.56 23.87
C TYR A 136 14.37 -21.12 22.60
N LYS A 137 15.64 -21.54 22.70
CA LYS A 137 16.39 -22.08 21.58
C LYS A 137 15.87 -23.46 21.19
N THR A 138 15.54 -24.32 22.16
CA THR A 138 14.91 -25.62 21.93
C THR A 138 13.54 -25.46 21.27
N ILE A 139 12.73 -24.51 21.73
CA ILE A 139 11.42 -24.20 21.12
C ILE A 139 11.58 -23.77 19.66
N ILE A 140 12.44 -22.78 19.40
CA ILE A 140 12.70 -22.28 18.04
C ILE A 140 13.21 -23.40 17.14
N CYS A 141 14.13 -24.24 17.63
CA CYS A 141 14.67 -25.37 16.88
C CYS A 141 13.59 -26.43 16.57
N ALA A 142 12.73 -26.75 17.52
CA ALA A 142 11.65 -27.73 17.35
C ALA A 142 10.56 -27.25 16.38
N LEU A 143 10.28 -25.94 16.35
CA LEU A 143 9.27 -25.34 15.48
C LEU A 143 9.81 -24.93 14.10
N LYS A 144 11.07 -25.26 13.77
CA LYS A 144 11.66 -24.94 12.47
C LYS A 144 10.80 -25.46 11.31
N GLY A 145 10.50 -24.57 10.37
CA GLY A 145 9.65 -24.85 9.21
C GLY A 145 8.16 -24.62 9.46
N SER A 146 7.70 -24.72 10.70
CA SER A 146 6.33 -24.34 11.10
C SER A 146 6.20 -22.85 11.40
N ILE A 147 7.30 -22.22 11.80
CA ILE A 147 7.39 -20.77 12.04
C ILE A 147 8.61 -20.16 11.34
N TYR A 148 8.53 -18.87 11.04
CA TYR A 148 9.62 -18.06 10.49
C TYR A 148 9.67 -16.71 11.18
N GLN A 149 10.86 -16.19 11.42
CA GLN A 149 11.05 -14.87 12.02
C GLN A 149 11.02 -13.79 10.95
N ASN A 150 10.15 -12.79 11.08
CA ASN A 150 10.02 -11.72 10.12
C ASN A 150 11.08 -10.61 10.35
N PRO A 151 11.97 -10.33 9.38
CA PRO A 151 13.00 -9.30 9.51
C PRO A 151 12.45 -7.87 9.71
N GLU A 152 11.20 -7.60 9.31
CA GLU A 152 10.58 -6.29 9.51
C GLU A 152 10.05 -6.08 10.94
N THR A 153 9.82 -7.16 11.72
CA THR A 153 9.14 -7.09 13.03
C THR A 153 9.93 -7.68 14.19
N TRP A 154 11.05 -8.36 13.95
CA TRP A 154 11.86 -9.00 15.00
C TRP A 154 12.57 -8.03 15.94
N GLY A 155 12.81 -6.78 15.50
CA GLY A 155 13.39 -5.73 16.35
C GLY A 155 14.73 -6.09 16.98
N GLU A 156 15.58 -6.83 16.24
CA GLU A 156 16.89 -7.33 16.71
C GLU A 156 16.81 -8.24 17.95
N CYS A 157 15.70 -8.95 18.12
CA CYS A 157 15.45 -9.83 19.25
C CYS A 157 15.09 -11.24 18.77
N PHE A 158 15.93 -12.23 19.08
CA PHE A 158 15.84 -13.59 18.52
C PHE A 158 14.53 -14.33 18.86
N TYR A 159 13.82 -13.95 19.93
CA TYR A 159 12.55 -14.56 20.35
C TYR A 159 11.31 -13.72 19.99
N LYS A 160 11.45 -12.61 19.27
CA LYS A 160 10.35 -11.75 18.80
C LYS A 160 10.18 -11.78 17.28
N GLY A 161 9.02 -11.35 16.80
CA GLY A 161 8.72 -11.27 15.37
C GLY A 161 8.53 -12.61 14.68
N TRP A 162 8.17 -13.66 15.42
CA TRP A 162 7.86 -14.97 14.85
C TRP A 162 6.45 -15.00 14.26
N GLU A 163 6.33 -15.57 13.08
CA GLU A 163 5.08 -15.76 12.35
C GLU A 163 4.93 -17.24 11.99
N THR A 164 3.68 -17.73 11.90
CA THR A 164 3.40 -19.07 11.35
C THR A 164 3.87 -19.17 9.90
N SER A 165 4.15 -20.39 9.43
CA SER A 165 4.56 -20.63 8.04
C SER A 165 3.52 -20.10 7.04
N GLU A 166 2.24 -20.25 7.37
CA GLU A 166 1.08 -19.82 6.59
C GLU A 166 1.02 -18.29 6.48
N GLU A 167 1.40 -17.59 7.55
CA GLU A 167 1.44 -16.12 7.60
C GLU A 167 2.67 -15.56 6.89
N TYR A 168 3.85 -16.05 7.26
CA TYR A 168 5.11 -15.55 6.72
C TYR A 168 5.21 -15.81 5.22
N LEU A 169 4.81 -17.00 4.76
CA LEU A 169 4.85 -17.38 3.36
C LEU A 169 3.58 -16.96 2.60
N SER A 170 2.91 -15.88 3.01
CA SER A 170 1.78 -15.29 2.31
C SER A 170 1.96 -13.77 2.12
N GLY A 171 1.11 -13.18 1.29
CA GLY A 171 1.19 -11.77 0.91
C GLY A 171 2.18 -11.53 -0.22
N ASN A 172 2.78 -10.33 -0.28
CA ASN A 172 3.74 -9.95 -1.32
C ASN A 172 5.08 -10.65 -1.07
N MET A 173 5.29 -11.78 -1.74
CA MET A 173 6.47 -12.63 -1.57
C MET A 173 7.76 -11.96 -2.05
N ILE A 174 7.69 -11.11 -3.08
CA ILE A 174 8.86 -10.40 -3.60
C ILE A 174 9.34 -9.32 -2.63
N ARG A 175 8.41 -8.60 -1.99
CA ARG A 175 8.76 -7.66 -0.91
C ARG A 175 9.43 -8.39 0.26
N LYS A 176 8.83 -9.48 0.74
CA LYS A 176 9.39 -10.29 1.84
C LYS A 176 10.76 -10.88 1.47
N TRP A 177 10.94 -11.34 0.23
CA TRP A 177 12.24 -11.84 -0.26
C TRP A 177 13.32 -10.76 -0.28
N LYS A 178 13.00 -9.54 -0.74
CA LYS A 178 13.94 -8.41 -0.71
C LYS A 178 14.32 -8.02 0.72
N ALA A 179 13.33 -7.91 1.61
CA ALA A 179 13.58 -7.61 3.03
C ALA A 179 14.44 -8.70 3.68
N ALA A 180 14.14 -9.98 3.43
CA ALA A 180 14.93 -11.11 3.92
C ALA A 180 16.36 -11.10 3.36
N LYS A 181 16.56 -10.77 2.08
CA LYS A 181 17.91 -10.68 1.49
C LYS A 181 18.74 -9.54 2.06
N GLU A 182 18.14 -8.36 2.24
CA GLU A 182 18.86 -7.22 2.82
C GLU A 182 19.23 -7.53 4.28
N ALA A 183 18.30 -8.07 5.06
CA ALA A 183 18.54 -8.48 6.43
C ALA A 183 19.58 -9.62 6.52
N ASP A 184 19.53 -10.61 5.63
CA ASP A 184 20.52 -11.70 5.60
C ASP A 184 21.94 -11.20 5.35
N LYS A 185 22.08 -10.22 4.45
CA LYS A 185 23.35 -9.54 4.19
C LYS A 185 23.82 -8.71 5.39
N GLU A 186 22.88 -8.08 6.10
CA GLU A 186 23.18 -7.28 7.29
C GLU A 186 23.60 -8.12 8.49
N TYR A 187 22.93 -9.26 8.71
CA TYR A 187 23.10 -10.14 9.88
C TYR A 187 23.83 -11.45 9.53
N ASN A 188 24.76 -11.41 8.57
CA ASN A 188 25.70 -12.49 8.25
C ASN A 188 25.08 -13.89 8.06
N GLY A 189 23.98 -14.01 7.31
CA GLY A 189 23.38 -15.31 6.96
C GLY A 189 22.27 -15.79 7.91
N TYR A 190 21.89 -14.98 8.90
CA TYR A 190 20.87 -15.35 9.90
C TYR A 190 19.49 -15.67 9.27
N PHE A 191 19.12 -15.00 8.17
CA PHE A 191 17.83 -15.17 7.49
C PHE A 191 17.89 -16.09 6.26
N ALA A 192 18.97 -16.87 6.11
CA ALA A 192 19.17 -17.73 4.95
C ALA A 192 18.08 -18.81 4.80
N GLU A 193 17.54 -19.33 5.91
CA GLU A 193 16.42 -20.26 5.89
C GLU A 193 15.13 -19.61 5.36
N ASN A 194 14.88 -18.35 5.72
CA ASN A 194 13.73 -17.59 5.23
C ASN A 194 13.80 -17.38 3.71
N ILE A 195 14.97 -17.01 3.19
CA ILE A 195 15.18 -16.82 1.75
C ILE A 195 14.88 -18.12 1.00
N LYS A 196 15.44 -19.25 1.48
CA LYS A 196 15.18 -20.58 0.89
C LYS A 196 13.71 -20.96 0.92
N ALA A 197 13.00 -20.63 2.01
CA ALA A 197 11.58 -20.92 2.14
C ALA A 197 10.74 -20.09 1.16
N ILE A 198 11.04 -18.80 1.03
CA ILE A 198 10.35 -17.89 0.10
C ILE A 198 10.60 -18.33 -1.35
N GLU A 199 11.83 -18.64 -1.73
CA GLU A 199 12.19 -19.07 -3.10
C GLU A 199 11.42 -20.32 -3.56
N LYS A 200 11.08 -21.23 -2.64
CA LYS A 200 10.26 -22.42 -2.95
C LYS A 200 8.79 -22.11 -3.26
N VAL A 201 8.28 -20.97 -2.78
CA VAL A 201 6.84 -20.63 -2.87
C VAL A 201 6.55 -19.42 -3.75
N ILE A 202 7.58 -18.76 -4.30
CA ILE A 202 7.41 -17.65 -5.25
C ILE A 202 6.62 -18.17 -6.47
N PRO A 203 5.53 -17.49 -6.85
CA PRO A 203 4.78 -17.84 -8.06
C PRO A 203 5.66 -17.77 -9.32
N PRO A 204 5.41 -18.61 -10.33
CA PRO A 204 6.14 -18.54 -11.59
C PRO A 204 5.94 -17.19 -12.27
N THR A 205 6.97 -16.75 -13.00
CA THR A 205 6.92 -15.52 -13.79
C THR A 205 5.80 -15.58 -14.84
N VAL A 206 5.16 -14.44 -15.08
CA VAL A 206 4.09 -14.34 -16.07
C VAL A 206 4.73 -14.05 -17.42
N ALA A 207 4.39 -14.83 -18.44
CA ALA A 207 4.90 -14.60 -19.79
C ALA A 207 4.45 -13.21 -20.29
N THR A 208 5.33 -12.50 -21.02
CA THR A 208 5.04 -11.16 -21.56
C THR A 208 3.69 -11.09 -22.26
N ASN A 209 3.36 -12.11 -23.06
CA ASN A 209 2.14 -12.17 -23.86
C ASN A 209 0.86 -12.30 -23.01
N ASP A 210 0.98 -12.71 -21.75
CA ASP A 210 -0.12 -12.79 -20.79
C ASP A 210 -0.26 -11.48 -19.98
N ILE A 211 0.65 -10.51 -20.14
CA ILE A 211 0.58 -9.20 -19.47
C ILE A 211 -0.30 -8.25 -20.30
N TYR A 212 -1.49 -7.93 -19.78
CA TYR A 212 -2.34 -6.91 -20.37
C TYR A 212 -1.85 -5.50 -20.02
N ILE A 213 -1.50 -4.73 -21.04
CA ILE A 213 -1.08 -3.33 -20.95
C ILE A 213 -1.88 -2.47 -21.93
N THR A 214 -2.28 -1.27 -21.51
CA THR A 214 -2.94 -0.29 -22.37
C THR A 214 -2.65 1.13 -21.87
N LEU A 215 -2.98 2.12 -22.69
CA LEU A 215 -2.89 3.53 -22.29
C LEU A 215 -3.85 3.78 -21.10
N GLY A 216 -3.31 4.34 -20.02
CA GLY A 216 -4.05 4.59 -18.78
C GLY A 216 -3.91 3.48 -17.73
N SER A 217 -3.17 2.39 -18.03
CA SER A 217 -2.75 1.40 -17.04
C SER A 217 -1.95 2.08 -15.92
N PRO A 218 -2.44 2.06 -14.66
CA PRO A 218 -1.87 2.86 -13.57
C PRO A 218 -0.48 2.40 -13.10
N TRP A 219 -0.06 1.19 -13.47
CA TRP A 219 1.26 0.64 -13.16
C TRP A 219 2.33 1.03 -14.19
N VAL A 220 1.94 1.64 -15.31
CA VAL A 220 2.86 2.10 -16.34
C VAL A 220 3.52 3.41 -15.88
N PRO A 221 4.85 3.50 -15.83
CA PRO A 221 5.54 4.73 -15.46
C PRO A 221 5.28 5.89 -16.44
N ALA A 222 5.25 7.13 -15.93
CA ALA A 222 4.97 8.30 -16.77
C ALA A 222 6.03 8.57 -17.84
N ASP A 223 7.29 8.22 -17.58
CA ASP A 223 8.38 8.31 -18.54
C ASP A 223 8.19 7.39 -19.75
N ILE A 224 7.53 6.24 -19.60
CA ILE A 224 7.17 5.38 -20.74
C ILE A 224 6.14 6.06 -21.65
N ILE A 225 5.25 6.89 -21.08
CA ILE A 225 4.30 7.67 -21.86
C ILE A 225 5.02 8.80 -22.61
N ASP A 226 6.01 9.44 -21.99
CA ASP A 226 6.84 10.44 -22.65
C ASP A 226 7.66 9.86 -23.80
N ASP A 227 8.25 8.68 -23.61
CA ASP A 227 8.96 7.92 -24.67
C ASP A 227 8.02 7.56 -25.82
N PHE A 228 6.78 7.20 -25.52
CA PHE A 228 5.77 6.91 -26.55
C PHE A 228 5.39 8.16 -27.35
N ILE A 229 5.21 9.29 -26.67
CA ILE A 229 4.94 10.59 -27.32
C ILE A 229 6.10 10.96 -28.24
N LEU A 230 7.35 10.77 -27.80
CA LEU A 230 8.54 11.00 -28.60
C LEU A 230 8.61 10.06 -29.81
N HIS A 231 8.25 8.78 -29.64
CA HIS A 231 8.17 7.81 -30.74
C HIS A 231 7.13 8.22 -31.81
N LEU A 232 5.94 8.67 -31.40
CA LEU A 232 4.87 9.03 -32.32
C LEU A 232 5.13 10.34 -33.10
N PHE A 233 5.74 11.33 -32.45
CA PHE A 233 5.80 12.70 -33.00
C PHE A 233 7.23 13.20 -33.26
N GLY A 234 8.25 12.47 -32.82
CA GLY A 234 9.65 12.86 -32.95
C GLY A 234 10.07 13.95 -31.96
N ASP A 235 11.32 14.43 -32.10
CA ASP A 235 11.86 15.49 -31.25
C ASP A 235 11.11 16.82 -31.45
N PRO A 236 10.48 17.39 -30.39
CA PRO A 236 9.74 18.64 -30.48
C PRO A 236 10.61 19.85 -30.84
N PHE A 237 11.92 19.78 -30.64
CA PHE A 237 12.86 20.89 -30.93
C PHE A 237 13.38 20.88 -32.36
N LYS A 238 13.12 19.82 -33.14
CA LYS A 238 13.60 19.67 -34.52
C LYS A 238 13.15 20.81 -35.46
N HIS A 239 12.07 21.52 -35.12
CA HIS A 239 11.47 22.59 -35.93
C HIS A 239 11.40 23.96 -35.21
N GLY A 240 12.04 24.12 -34.05
CA GLY A 240 12.01 25.34 -33.24
C GLY A 240 13.35 26.09 -33.17
N TRP A 241 13.31 27.40 -32.92
CA TRP A 241 14.49 28.31 -32.87
C TRP A 241 15.17 28.43 -31.48
N SER A 242 14.85 27.59 -30.49
CA SER A 242 15.41 27.72 -29.13
C SER A 242 16.48 26.67 -28.84
N CYS A 243 17.74 27.10 -28.82
CA CYS A 243 18.92 26.30 -28.45
C CYS A 243 19.33 26.42 -26.97
N TYR A 244 18.66 27.28 -26.19
CA TYR A 244 18.93 27.47 -24.76
C TYR A 244 17.85 26.80 -23.91
N ASN A 245 18.27 26.14 -22.82
CA ASN A 245 17.41 25.53 -21.80
C ASN A 245 16.49 24.38 -22.27
N GLN A 246 16.88 23.62 -23.30
CA GLN A 246 16.09 22.48 -23.80
C GLN A 246 15.78 21.45 -22.69
N ASP A 247 16.74 21.14 -21.82
CA ASP A 247 16.55 20.21 -20.70
C ASP A 247 15.48 20.72 -19.71
N VAL A 248 15.49 22.02 -19.40
CA VAL A 248 14.52 22.66 -18.50
C VAL A 248 13.11 22.65 -19.12
N ILE A 249 13.03 22.93 -20.42
CA ILE A 249 11.76 22.91 -21.17
C ILE A 249 11.22 21.48 -21.25
N MET A 250 12.07 20.51 -21.58
CA MET A 250 11.67 19.10 -21.68
C MET A 250 11.21 18.56 -20.32
N GLU A 251 11.87 18.93 -19.23
CA GLU A 251 11.45 18.59 -17.87
C GLU A 251 10.05 19.15 -17.54
N SER A 252 9.72 20.35 -18.02
CA SER A 252 8.41 20.98 -17.85
C SER A 252 7.30 20.34 -18.70
N TRP A 253 7.65 19.62 -19.77
CA TRP A 253 6.72 18.97 -20.70
C TRP A 253 6.45 17.51 -20.40
N LYS A 254 7.18 16.91 -19.45
CA LYS A 254 6.98 15.53 -19.03
C LYS A 254 5.56 15.29 -18.53
N THR A 255 5.03 14.12 -18.88
CA THR A 255 3.71 13.65 -18.47
C THR A 255 3.67 13.52 -16.95
N ILE A 256 2.57 13.99 -16.36
CA ILE A 256 2.36 13.97 -14.92
C ILE A 256 1.31 12.92 -14.62
N HIS A 257 1.65 11.95 -13.77
CA HIS A 257 0.68 11.03 -13.17
C HIS A 257 0.54 11.36 -11.69
N ASP A 258 -0.68 11.73 -11.29
CA ASP A 258 -1.00 12.05 -9.91
C ASP A 258 -1.44 10.80 -9.15
N GLU A 259 -0.69 10.41 -8.13
CA GLU A 259 -0.95 9.16 -7.38
C GLU A 259 -2.23 9.24 -6.51
N ILE A 260 -2.64 10.44 -6.07
CA ILE A 260 -3.83 10.64 -5.22
C ILE A 260 -5.10 10.50 -6.04
N THR A 261 -5.18 11.21 -7.16
CA THR A 261 -6.37 11.32 -8.02
C THR A 261 -6.35 10.31 -9.17
N GLY A 262 -5.20 9.66 -9.40
CA GLY A 262 -4.96 8.75 -10.53
C GLY A 262 -4.99 9.44 -11.90
N THR A 263 -5.01 10.78 -11.93
CA THR A 263 -5.14 11.54 -13.18
C THR A 263 -3.82 11.71 -13.90
N TRP A 264 -3.93 11.68 -15.22
CA TRP A 264 -2.84 11.95 -16.13
C TRP A 264 -3.00 13.35 -16.71
N GLU A 265 -1.93 14.13 -16.72
CA GLU A 265 -1.88 15.43 -17.38
C GLU A 265 -0.66 15.49 -18.30
N ILE A 266 -0.89 15.86 -19.56
CA ILE A 266 0.15 16.11 -20.56
C ILE A 266 0.29 17.64 -20.68
N PRO A 267 1.37 18.25 -20.15
CA PRO A 267 1.61 19.68 -20.30
C PRO A 267 1.88 20.08 -21.76
N CYS A 268 1.78 21.37 -22.08
CA CYS A 268 2.16 21.96 -23.38
C CYS A 268 1.67 21.16 -24.62
N LYS A 269 0.36 20.96 -24.75
CA LYS A 269 -0.23 20.18 -25.85
C LYS A 269 -0.02 20.79 -27.24
N SER A 270 0.30 22.09 -27.31
CA SER A 270 0.59 22.80 -28.55
C SER A 270 1.97 22.50 -29.15
N ARG A 271 2.85 21.78 -28.44
CA ARG A 271 4.27 21.62 -28.81
C ARG A 271 4.52 20.92 -30.15
N TYR A 272 3.54 20.19 -30.67
CA TYR A 272 3.65 19.51 -31.96
C TYR A 272 2.62 20.00 -33.00
N ASN A 273 2.04 21.20 -32.83
CA ASN A 273 0.99 21.70 -33.73
C ASN A 273 1.45 21.88 -35.19
N HIS A 274 2.76 21.95 -35.41
CA HIS A 274 3.39 21.98 -36.72
C HIS A 274 3.46 20.61 -37.42
N SER A 275 3.22 19.51 -36.69
CA SER A 275 3.31 18.14 -37.22
C SER A 275 1.99 17.68 -37.83
N VAL A 276 2.01 17.28 -39.10
CA VAL A 276 0.85 16.70 -39.80
C VAL A 276 0.36 15.42 -39.11
N SER A 277 1.25 14.68 -38.44
CA SER A 277 0.91 13.47 -37.69
C SER A 277 -0.07 13.74 -36.55
N VAL A 278 0.05 14.90 -35.90
CA VAL A 278 -0.76 15.29 -34.73
C VAL A 278 -2.16 15.71 -35.13
N ASN A 279 -2.30 16.37 -36.27
CA ASN A 279 -3.59 16.90 -36.72
C ASN A 279 -4.38 15.88 -37.56
N ASN A 280 -3.71 15.02 -38.33
CA ASN A 280 -4.38 14.11 -39.29
C ASN A 280 -4.19 12.61 -38.97
N THR A 281 -2.99 12.18 -38.60
CA THR A 281 -2.71 10.74 -38.44
C THR A 281 -3.31 10.18 -37.15
N TYR A 282 -3.16 10.92 -36.06
CA TYR A 282 -3.60 10.54 -34.71
C TYR A 282 -4.55 11.56 -34.06
N GLY A 283 -4.85 12.67 -34.75
CA GLY A 283 -5.84 13.68 -34.34
C GLY A 283 -6.92 13.90 -35.40
N THR A 284 -7.78 14.89 -35.15
CA THR A 284 -8.72 15.45 -36.12
C THR A 284 -8.57 16.96 -36.20
N ASP A 285 -9.17 17.61 -37.21
CA ASP A 285 -9.17 19.07 -37.39
C ASP A 285 -9.65 19.83 -36.15
N LYS A 286 -10.50 19.20 -35.33
CA LYS A 286 -11.09 19.81 -34.12
C LYS A 286 -10.52 19.27 -32.81
N LEU A 287 -9.71 18.22 -32.85
CA LEU A 287 -9.16 17.57 -31.66
C LEU A 287 -7.79 16.96 -31.93
N GLU A 288 -6.74 17.65 -31.49
CA GLU A 288 -5.34 17.23 -31.69
C GLU A 288 -5.01 15.93 -30.93
N ALA A 289 -4.02 15.18 -31.43
CA ALA A 289 -3.64 13.87 -30.91
C ALA A 289 -3.27 13.85 -29.41
N LEU A 290 -2.62 14.88 -28.88
CA LEU A 290 -2.25 14.91 -27.45
C LEU A 290 -3.48 15.08 -26.52
N TYR A 291 -4.54 15.74 -26.98
CA TYR A 291 -5.80 15.79 -26.24
C TYR A 291 -6.53 14.43 -26.27
N ILE A 292 -6.48 13.73 -27.41
CA ILE A 292 -6.99 12.36 -27.54
C ILE A 292 -6.20 11.43 -26.61
N LEU A 293 -4.88 11.54 -26.58
CA LEU A 293 -3.99 10.73 -25.73
C LEU A 293 -4.27 10.98 -24.25
N GLU A 294 -4.31 12.23 -23.79
CA GLU A 294 -4.61 12.54 -22.38
C GLU A 294 -6.00 12.02 -21.97
N LYS A 295 -7.02 12.18 -22.83
CA LYS A 295 -8.34 11.60 -22.57
C LYS A 295 -8.29 10.08 -22.47
N THR A 296 -7.48 9.44 -23.30
CA THR A 296 -7.29 7.98 -23.30
C THR A 296 -6.60 7.52 -22.02
N LEU A 297 -5.52 8.18 -21.58
CA LEU A 297 -4.84 7.90 -20.30
C LEU A 297 -5.78 8.04 -19.08
N ASN A 298 -6.78 8.93 -19.19
CA ASN A 298 -7.79 9.13 -18.17
C ASN A 298 -9.06 8.29 -18.38
N MET A 299 -9.07 7.35 -19.32
CA MET A 299 -10.23 6.51 -19.66
C MET A 299 -11.50 7.32 -19.99
N GLN A 300 -11.35 8.53 -20.53
CA GLN A 300 -12.47 9.40 -20.85
C GLN A 300 -13.03 9.12 -22.24
N THR A 301 -14.35 9.11 -22.36
CA THR A 301 -15.04 9.04 -23.65
C THR A 301 -14.71 10.27 -24.50
N ILE A 302 -14.33 10.04 -25.75
CA ILE A 302 -14.07 11.12 -26.70
C ILE A 302 -15.40 11.60 -27.28
N VAL A 303 -15.65 12.90 -27.16
CA VAL A 303 -16.82 13.58 -27.72
C VAL A 303 -16.38 14.93 -28.25
N VAL A 304 -16.64 15.18 -29.53
CA VAL A 304 -16.42 16.47 -30.19
C VAL A 304 -17.75 17.23 -30.23
N LYS A 305 -17.76 18.48 -29.77
CA LYS A 305 -18.96 19.32 -29.72
C LYS A 305 -18.75 20.59 -30.56
N ASP A 306 -19.72 20.89 -31.41
CA ASP A 306 -19.78 22.13 -32.17
C ASP A 306 -20.56 23.20 -31.40
N LYS A 307 -20.11 24.46 -31.54
CA LYS A 307 -20.81 25.63 -30.99
C LYS A 307 -21.77 26.15 -32.06
N ILE A 308 -23.06 26.18 -31.76
CA ILE A 308 -24.11 26.73 -32.62
C ILE A 308 -24.71 27.95 -31.94
N CYS A 309 -24.93 29.04 -32.67
CA CYS A 309 -25.60 30.23 -32.14
C CYS A 309 -27.05 29.90 -31.80
N CYS A 310 -27.47 30.22 -30.57
CA CYS A 310 -28.83 30.02 -30.08
C CYS A 310 -29.24 31.20 -29.22
N ALA A 311 -30.12 32.05 -29.76
CA ALA A 311 -30.60 33.27 -29.09
C ALA A 311 -31.48 33.02 -27.86
N ALA A 312 -31.87 31.76 -27.60
CA ALA A 312 -32.74 31.38 -26.47
C ALA A 312 -31.99 31.12 -25.15
N ASN A 313 -30.66 31.00 -25.18
CA ASN A 313 -29.84 30.83 -23.98
C ASN A 313 -29.17 32.15 -23.61
N ALA A 314 -29.01 32.44 -22.31
CA ALA A 314 -28.34 33.65 -21.82
C ALA A 314 -26.90 33.83 -22.36
N SER A 315 -26.25 32.76 -22.83
CA SER A 315 -24.91 32.78 -23.42
C SER A 315 -24.86 32.86 -24.95
N GLY A 316 -26.01 32.86 -25.64
CA GLY A 316 -26.10 32.92 -27.10
C GLY A 316 -25.56 31.69 -27.85
N VAL A 317 -25.08 30.65 -27.16
CA VAL A 317 -24.39 29.49 -27.76
C VAL A 317 -24.91 28.18 -27.18
N LYS A 318 -25.30 27.24 -28.06
CA LYS A 318 -25.64 25.86 -27.73
C LYS A 318 -24.52 24.93 -28.23
N ARG A 319 -24.06 24.00 -27.39
CA ARG A 319 -23.08 22.98 -27.77
C ARG A 319 -23.79 21.71 -28.20
N VAL A 320 -23.63 21.31 -29.47
CA VAL A 320 -24.24 20.10 -30.03
C VAL A 320 -23.14 19.09 -30.37
N ILE A 321 -23.40 17.80 -30.13
CA ILE A 321 -22.43 16.74 -30.41
C ILE A 321 -22.28 16.58 -31.91
N ASN A 322 -21.05 16.69 -32.41
CA ASN A 322 -20.72 16.38 -33.79
C ASN A 322 -20.47 14.87 -33.88
N LYS A 323 -21.47 14.11 -34.35
CA LYS A 323 -21.40 12.65 -34.43
C LYS A 323 -20.30 12.16 -35.39
N ALA A 324 -20.12 12.84 -36.52
CA ALA A 324 -19.15 12.45 -37.54
C ALA A 324 -17.70 12.62 -37.03
N GLU A 325 -17.36 13.80 -36.53
CA GLU A 325 -16.04 14.08 -35.93
C GLU A 325 -15.77 13.22 -34.70
N THR A 326 -16.80 12.96 -33.88
CA THR A 326 -16.66 12.07 -32.73
C THR A 326 -16.32 10.64 -33.16
N ALA A 327 -16.95 10.13 -34.21
CA ALA A 327 -16.64 8.79 -34.74
C ALA A 327 -15.19 8.70 -35.25
N VAL A 328 -14.73 9.71 -36.00
CA VAL A 328 -13.33 9.78 -36.47
C VAL A 328 -12.36 9.84 -35.28
N ALA A 329 -12.64 10.68 -34.29
CA ALA A 329 -11.76 10.80 -33.11
C ALA A 329 -11.69 9.51 -32.28
N ILE A 330 -12.78 8.72 -32.22
CA ILE A 330 -12.78 7.38 -31.61
C ILE A 330 -11.88 6.41 -32.40
N GLU A 331 -11.93 6.45 -33.73
CA GLU A 331 -11.04 5.65 -34.59
C GLU A 331 -9.56 6.00 -34.33
N LYS A 332 -9.24 7.30 -34.22
CA LYS A 332 -7.88 7.76 -33.90
C LYS A 332 -7.42 7.29 -32.51
N GLN A 333 -8.30 7.30 -31.52
CA GLN A 333 -8.01 6.74 -30.20
C GLN A 333 -7.69 5.26 -30.26
N GLN A 334 -8.48 4.47 -31.00
CA GLN A 334 -8.21 3.04 -31.16
C GLN A 334 -6.88 2.78 -31.89
N LYS A 335 -6.54 3.62 -32.86
CA LYS A 335 -5.23 3.57 -33.53
C LYS A 335 -4.09 3.85 -32.55
N LEU A 336 -4.20 4.86 -31.67
CA LEU A 336 -3.20 5.15 -30.63
C LEU A 336 -3.03 3.98 -29.65
N ILE A 337 -4.13 3.37 -29.20
CA ILE A 337 -4.09 2.22 -28.28
C ILE A 337 -3.36 1.05 -28.93
N LYS A 338 -3.70 0.71 -30.18
CA LYS A 338 -3.05 -0.39 -30.92
C LYS A 338 -1.57 -0.13 -31.15
N GLU A 339 -1.19 1.09 -31.51
CA GLU A 339 0.21 1.45 -31.70
C GLU A 339 0.99 1.32 -30.40
N PHE A 340 0.43 1.82 -29.28
CA PHE A 340 1.05 1.68 -27.96
C PHE A 340 1.25 0.22 -27.58
N GLN A 341 0.22 -0.61 -27.74
CA GLN A 341 0.27 -2.04 -27.41
C GLN A 341 1.33 -2.80 -28.20
N LYS A 342 1.60 -2.37 -29.44
CA LYS A 342 2.67 -2.93 -30.26
C LYS A 342 4.03 -2.40 -29.78
N TRP A 343 4.21 -1.08 -29.81
CA TRP A 343 5.47 -0.39 -29.52
C TRP A 343 6.03 -0.72 -28.14
N VAL A 344 5.18 -0.88 -27.13
CA VAL A 344 5.60 -1.04 -25.74
C VAL A 344 6.46 -2.30 -25.51
N TRP A 345 6.35 -3.30 -26.38
CA TRP A 345 7.06 -4.56 -26.29
C TRP A 345 8.20 -4.73 -27.32
N GLU A 346 8.44 -3.74 -28.20
CA GLU A 346 9.46 -3.83 -29.26
C GLU A 346 10.89 -3.64 -28.73
N ASP A 347 11.06 -2.94 -27.61
CA ASP A 347 12.36 -2.69 -26.98
C ASP A 347 12.59 -3.64 -25.79
N ASP A 348 13.68 -4.41 -25.81
CA ASP A 348 13.97 -5.43 -24.80
C ASP A 348 14.19 -4.85 -23.40
N ALA A 349 14.87 -3.71 -23.29
CA ALA A 349 15.13 -3.07 -22.00
C ALA A 349 13.85 -2.54 -21.34
N ARG A 350 12.96 -1.93 -22.15
CA ARG A 350 11.65 -1.48 -21.72
C ARG A 350 10.76 -2.65 -21.31
N LYS A 351 10.76 -3.71 -22.11
CA LYS A 351 10.02 -4.94 -21.84
C LYS A 351 10.44 -5.55 -20.50
N GLU A 352 11.73 -5.76 -20.28
CA GLU A 352 12.26 -6.30 -19.02
C GLU A 352 11.87 -5.43 -17.82
N ARG A 353 11.93 -4.10 -17.98
CA ARG A 353 11.53 -3.15 -16.93
C ARG A 353 10.03 -3.27 -16.60
N LEU A 354 9.17 -3.36 -17.61
CA LEU A 354 7.72 -3.47 -17.41
C LEU A 354 7.32 -4.82 -16.81
N GLU A 355 7.96 -5.91 -17.24
CA GLU A 355 7.80 -7.24 -16.64
C GLU A 355 8.16 -7.20 -15.16
N ARG A 356 9.32 -6.61 -14.81
CA ARG A 356 9.74 -6.45 -13.42
C ARG A 356 8.76 -5.63 -12.60
N ILE A 357 8.23 -4.52 -13.14
CA ILE A 357 7.21 -3.71 -12.44
C ILE A 357 5.94 -4.54 -12.21
N PHE A 358 5.48 -5.26 -13.24
CA PHE A 358 4.29 -6.09 -13.18
C PHE A 358 4.45 -7.21 -12.15
N GLU A 359 5.59 -7.90 -12.13
CA GLU A 359 5.87 -8.98 -11.17
C GLU A 359 5.93 -8.50 -9.73
N ASN A 360 6.63 -7.38 -9.48
CA ASN A 360 6.73 -6.79 -8.14
C ASN A 360 5.38 -6.36 -7.57
N ASN A 361 4.45 -5.96 -8.44
CA ASN A 361 3.16 -5.43 -8.04
C ASN A 361 2.04 -6.48 -8.03
N PHE A 362 2.05 -7.45 -8.96
CA PHE A 362 0.91 -8.32 -9.24
C PHE A 362 1.22 -9.80 -9.08
N SER A 363 2.29 -10.30 -9.70
CA SER A 363 2.62 -11.73 -9.70
C SER A 363 3.30 -12.21 -8.42
N CYS A 364 3.36 -11.37 -7.39
CA CYS A 364 4.06 -11.61 -6.14
C CYS A 364 3.15 -12.08 -5.00
N ILE A 365 1.83 -12.08 -5.16
CA ILE A 365 0.89 -12.32 -4.05
C ILE A 365 0.55 -13.80 -3.89
N ARG A 366 0.93 -14.37 -2.75
CA ARG A 366 0.47 -15.70 -2.30
C ARG A 366 -0.68 -15.55 -1.31
N ARG A 367 -1.76 -16.30 -1.52
CA ARG A 367 -2.91 -16.32 -0.60
C ARG A 367 -2.53 -17.08 0.68
N ARG A 368 -2.88 -16.51 1.83
CA ARG A 368 -2.83 -17.23 3.12
C ARG A 368 -3.89 -18.33 3.12
N ILE A 369 -3.49 -19.50 3.60
CA ILE A 369 -4.40 -20.59 3.94
C ILE A 369 -4.68 -20.44 5.43
N PHE A 370 -5.95 -20.50 5.83
CA PHE A 370 -6.35 -20.41 7.21
C PHE A 370 -6.84 -21.78 7.66
N ASP A 371 -6.30 -22.27 8.77
CA ASP A 371 -6.77 -23.46 9.46
C ASP A 371 -7.25 -23.01 10.84
N GLY A 372 -8.53 -23.23 11.14
CA GLY A 372 -9.13 -22.91 12.43
C GLY A 372 -9.27 -24.10 13.37
N SER A 373 -8.68 -25.26 13.04
CA SER A 373 -8.80 -26.49 13.83
C SER A 373 -8.36 -26.34 15.30
N PHE A 374 -7.38 -25.47 15.55
CA PHE A 374 -6.86 -25.18 16.88
C PHE A 374 -7.80 -24.35 17.78
N LEU A 375 -8.84 -23.72 17.21
CA LEU A 375 -9.79 -22.89 17.96
C LEU A 375 -10.72 -23.76 18.82
N ARG A 376 -10.74 -23.46 20.13
CA ARG A 376 -11.42 -24.27 21.16
C ARG A 376 -12.79 -23.75 21.58
N PHE A 377 -13.06 -22.45 21.45
CA PHE A 377 -14.34 -21.82 21.80
C PHE A 377 -14.83 -22.15 23.23
N PRO A 378 -14.03 -21.87 24.27
CA PRO A 378 -14.32 -22.34 25.64
C PRO A 378 -15.66 -21.86 26.21
N ASP A 379 -16.07 -20.63 25.90
CA ASP A 379 -17.32 -20.04 26.41
C ASP A 379 -18.54 -20.35 25.55
N MET A 380 -18.35 -21.09 24.44
CA MET A 380 -19.44 -21.46 23.55
C MET A 380 -20.25 -22.62 24.15
N SER A 381 -21.57 -22.57 23.96
CA SER A 381 -22.48 -23.64 24.35
C SER A 381 -22.06 -24.98 23.77
N ALA A 382 -21.96 -26.01 24.62
CA ALA A 382 -21.59 -27.37 24.21
C ALA A 382 -22.59 -28.02 23.22
N GLN A 383 -23.79 -27.44 23.06
CA GLN A 383 -24.78 -27.89 22.09
C GLN A 383 -24.46 -27.45 20.65
N ILE A 384 -23.57 -26.45 20.50
CA ILE A 384 -23.24 -25.86 19.20
C ILE A 384 -21.82 -26.28 18.81
N ASN A 385 -21.72 -26.90 17.63
CA ASN A 385 -20.45 -27.29 17.05
C ASN A 385 -20.30 -26.64 15.68
N LEU A 386 -19.26 -25.83 15.50
CA LEU A 386 -18.95 -25.23 14.21
C LEU A 386 -18.34 -26.27 13.26
N TYR A 387 -18.74 -26.21 11.99
CA TYR A 387 -18.12 -27.00 10.93
C TYR A 387 -16.65 -26.57 10.71
N PRO A 388 -15.78 -27.45 10.18
CA PRO A 388 -14.38 -27.10 9.91
C PRO A 388 -14.21 -25.80 9.11
N TYR A 389 -14.97 -25.63 8.03
CA TYR A 389 -14.90 -24.41 7.20
C TYR A 389 -15.35 -23.13 7.95
N GLN A 390 -16.20 -23.27 8.98
CA GLN A 390 -16.60 -22.14 9.81
C GLN A 390 -15.49 -21.76 10.77
N LYS A 391 -14.78 -22.75 11.32
CA LYS A 391 -13.57 -22.51 12.12
C LYS A 391 -12.49 -21.82 11.28
N ASP A 392 -12.26 -22.26 10.04
CA ASP A 392 -11.32 -21.61 9.12
C ASP A 392 -11.72 -20.16 8.82
N ALA A 393 -13.02 -19.90 8.70
CA ALA A 393 -13.54 -18.55 8.51
C ALA A 393 -13.37 -17.68 9.76
N VAL A 394 -13.52 -18.25 10.96
CA VAL A 394 -13.21 -17.56 12.23
C VAL A 394 -11.71 -17.23 12.30
N ALA A 395 -10.83 -18.21 12.03
CA ALA A 395 -9.39 -17.99 11.99
C ALA A 395 -9.00 -16.90 10.99
N ARG A 396 -9.65 -16.88 9.82
CA ARG A 396 -9.46 -15.80 8.84
C ARG A 396 -9.81 -14.42 9.39
N ILE A 397 -10.90 -14.29 10.13
CA ILE A 397 -11.30 -13.01 10.75
C ILE A 397 -10.29 -12.57 11.81
N ILE A 398 -9.81 -13.51 12.63
CA ILE A 398 -8.86 -13.25 13.71
C ILE A 398 -7.52 -12.75 13.15
N PHE A 399 -6.98 -13.45 12.15
CA PHE A 399 -5.62 -13.22 11.65
C PHE A 399 -5.54 -12.29 10.43
N THR A 400 -6.66 -11.70 9.99
CA THR A 400 -6.67 -10.72 8.89
C THR A 400 -7.12 -9.36 9.42
N PRO A 401 -6.47 -8.24 9.05
CA PRO A 401 -6.89 -6.89 9.40
C PRO A 401 -8.40 -6.63 9.20
N ASN A 402 -8.90 -6.95 8.01
CA ASN A 402 -10.28 -6.79 7.60
C ASN A 402 -10.72 -7.99 6.74
N THR A 403 -11.99 -8.39 6.84
CA THR A 403 -12.49 -9.61 6.20
C THR A 403 -13.82 -9.39 5.49
N LEU A 404 -13.93 -9.92 4.26
CA LEU A 404 -15.22 -10.12 3.58
C LEU A 404 -15.61 -11.60 3.60
N LEU A 405 -16.73 -11.92 4.24
CA LEU A 405 -17.39 -13.21 4.25
C LEU A 405 -18.43 -13.26 3.12
N ALA A 406 -17.99 -13.68 1.93
CA ALA A 406 -18.84 -13.87 0.76
C ALA A 406 -19.27 -15.33 0.61
N HIS A 407 -19.84 -15.91 1.67
CA HIS A 407 -20.40 -17.27 1.65
C HIS A 407 -21.88 -17.24 1.30
N ASP A 408 -22.40 -18.31 0.70
CA ASP A 408 -23.82 -18.43 0.35
C ASP A 408 -24.75 -18.24 1.56
N VAL A 409 -26.01 -17.90 1.26
CA VAL A 409 -27.07 -17.83 2.28
C VAL A 409 -27.22 -19.20 2.94
N GLY A 410 -27.31 -19.23 4.27
CA GLY A 410 -27.38 -20.48 5.04
C GLY A 410 -26.04 -21.09 5.44
N ALA A 411 -24.90 -20.59 4.95
CA ALA A 411 -23.57 -21.12 5.32
C ALA A 411 -23.15 -20.86 6.78
N GLY A 412 -23.99 -20.21 7.59
CA GLY A 412 -23.71 -19.90 9.00
C GLY A 412 -22.82 -18.68 9.22
N LYS A 413 -22.90 -17.65 8.36
CA LYS A 413 -22.14 -16.39 8.51
C LYS A 413 -22.35 -15.72 9.88
N THR A 414 -23.57 -15.76 10.41
CA THR A 414 -23.90 -15.25 11.75
C THR A 414 -23.12 -15.96 12.85
N TYR A 415 -23.07 -17.29 12.83
CA TYR A 415 -22.28 -18.08 13.78
C TYR A 415 -20.80 -17.73 13.71
N VAL A 416 -20.25 -17.62 12.50
CA VAL A 416 -18.85 -17.23 12.27
C VAL A 416 -18.54 -15.84 12.84
N MET A 417 -19.41 -14.85 12.59
CA MET A 417 -19.20 -13.48 13.09
C MET A 417 -19.24 -13.41 14.62
N ILE A 418 -20.22 -14.08 15.25
CA ILE A 418 -20.35 -14.11 16.71
C ILE A 418 -19.16 -14.83 17.34
N ALA A 419 -18.81 -16.02 16.84
CA ALA A 419 -17.67 -16.79 17.35
C ALA A 419 -16.35 -16.01 17.20
N ALA A 420 -16.12 -15.37 16.06
CA ALA A 420 -14.92 -14.56 15.86
C ALA A 420 -14.86 -13.37 16.83
N ALA A 421 -15.97 -12.64 17.03
CA ALA A 421 -15.99 -11.52 17.95
C ALA A 421 -15.66 -11.94 19.40
N MET A 422 -16.24 -13.05 19.86
CA MET A 422 -15.99 -13.58 21.21
C MET A 422 -14.54 -14.06 21.36
N GLU A 423 -14.00 -14.80 20.39
CA GLU A 423 -12.60 -15.23 20.42
C GLU A 423 -11.63 -14.04 20.36
N MET A 424 -11.90 -13.03 19.53
CA MET A 424 -11.07 -11.82 19.47
C MET A 424 -11.09 -11.06 20.80
N ARG A 425 -12.24 -11.01 21.49
CA ARG A 425 -12.34 -10.39 22.82
C ARG A 425 -11.58 -11.20 23.87
N ARG A 426 -11.71 -12.52 23.86
CA ARG A 426 -10.95 -13.44 24.73
C ARG A 426 -9.43 -13.31 24.55
N MET A 427 -8.96 -13.18 23.30
CA MET A 427 -7.55 -12.98 22.96
C MET A 427 -7.05 -11.55 23.21
N GLY A 428 -7.91 -10.59 23.58
CA GLY A 428 -7.56 -9.17 23.71
C GLY A 428 -7.30 -8.44 22.39
N LEU A 429 -7.73 -9.01 21.25
CA LEU A 429 -7.63 -8.41 19.91
C LEU A 429 -8.78 -7.45 19.57
N SER A 430 -9.81 -7.43 20.41
CA SER A 430 -10.93 -6.51 20.35
C SER A 430 -11.41 -6.19 21.76
N GLU A 431 -11.78 -4.95 22.01
CA GLU A 431 -12.40 -4.54 23.28
C GLU A 431 -13.92 -4.56 23.10
N LYS A 432 -14.47 -3.61 22.35
CA LYS A 432 -15.92 -3.50 22.13
C LYS A 432 -16.33 -3.85 20.69
N ASN A 433 -17.21 -4.84 20.55
CA ASN A 433 -17.67 -5.39 19.27
C ASN A 433 -19.10 -4.94 18.93
N MET A 434 -19.31 -4.39 17.74
CA MET A 434 -20.63 -3.95 17.26
C MET A 434 -21.05 -4.68 15.99
N PHE A 435 -22.28 -5.21 15.99
CA PHE A 435 -22.92 -5.92 14.89
C PHE A 435 -24.04 -5.07 14.29
N VAL A 436 -23.83 -4.63 13.06
CA VAL A 436 -24.76 -3.79 12.30
C VAL A 436 -25.58 -4.70 11.37
N VAL A 437 -26.87 -4.83 11.66
CA VAL A 437 -27.74 -5.84 11.05
C VAL A 437 -29.03 -5.24 10.47
N PRO A 438 -29.69 -5.92 9.51
CA PRO A 438 -31.01 -5.54 9.03
C PRO A 438 -32.04 -5.43 10.17
N ASN A 439 -32.91 -4.42 10.08
CA ASN A 439 -33.85 -4.06 11.16
C ASN A 439 -34.77 -5.21 11.59
N ASN A 440 -35.16 -6.08 10.66
CA ASN A 440 -36.10 -7.17 10.88
C ASN A 440 -35.47 -8.41 11.55
N ILE A 441 -34.14 -8.51 11.62
CA ILE A 441 -33.45 -9.70 12.16
C ILE A 441 -32.67 -9.44 13.45
N VAL A 442 -32.77 -8.24 14.04
CA VAL A 442 -32.11 -7.90 15.32
C VAL A 442 -32.47 -8.91 16.42
N GLY A 443 -33.76 -9.25 16.54
CA GLY A 443 -34.23 -10.23 17.54
C GLY A 443 -33.73 -11.65 17.27
N GLN A 444 -33.62 -12.05 16.00
CA GLN A 444 -33.07 -13.35 15.63
C GLN A 444 -31.57 -13.43 15.97
N TRP A 445 -30.81 -12.39 15.66
CA TRP A 445 -29.40 -12.27 16.05
C TRP A 445 -29.20 -12.38 17.56
N LYS A 446 -30.04 -11.69 18.35
CA LYS A 446 -30.02 -11.79 19.81
C LYS A 446 -30.19 -13.22 20.30
N ASN A 447 -31.15 -13.95 19.74
CA ASN A 447 -31.44 -15.32 20.12
C ASN A 447 -30.25 -16.25 19.78
N ILE A 448 -29.71 -16.15 18.56
CA ILE A 448 -28.55 -16.94 18.13
C ILE A 448 -27.34 -16.65 19.04
N PHE A 449 -27.07 -15.38 19.34
CA PHE A 449 -25.94 -15.01 20.20
C PHE A 449 -26.10 -15.60 21.60
N ARG A 450 -27.29 -15.48 22.23
CA ARG A 450 -27.55 -16.09 23.55
C ARG A 450 -27.51 -17.61 23.54
N GLU A 451 -27.89 -18.25 22.44
CA GLU A 451 -27.79 -19.70 22.30
C GLU A 451 -26.32 -20.15 22.19
N MET A 452 -25.52 -19.41 21.42
CA MET A 452 -24.09 -19.64 21.27
C MET A 452 -23.30 -19.36 22.53
N TYR A 453 -23.58 -18.24 23.21
CA TYR A 453 -22.86 -17.77 24.39
C TYR A 453 -23.86 -17.34 25.47
N PRO A 454 -24.38 -18.28 26.27
CA PRO A 454 -25.43 -18.00 27.26
C PRO A 454 -25.04 -17.00 28.34
N SER A 455 -23.74 -16.91 28.67
CA SER A 455 -23.20 -16.03 29.70
C SER A 455 -22.84 -14.62 29.19
N ALA A 456 -22.92 -14.36 27.88
CA ALA A 456 -22.51 -13.09 27.30
C ALA A 456 -23.50 -11.95 27.60
N ASP A 457 -22.99 -10.78 28.01
CA ASP A 457 -23.80 -9.56 28.15
C ASP A 457 -23.96 -8.86 26.79
N ILE A 458 -25.19 -8.88 26.27
CA ILE A 458 -25.51 -8.44 24.92
C ILE A 458 -26.52 -7.29 24.97
N LEU A 459 -26.14 -6.15 24.40
CA LEU A 459 -27.04 -5.03 24.18
C LEU A 459 -27.68 -5.14 22.79
N CYS A 460 -29.02 -5.03 22.72
CA CYS A 460 -29.75 -4.97 21.46
C CYS A 460 -30.41 -3.60 21.29
N VAL A 461 -30.13 -2.96 20.16
CA VAL A 461 -30.65 -1.64 19.80
C VAL A 461 -31.51 -1.78 18.54
N ASP A 462 -32.81 -1.76 18.76
CA ASP A 462 -33.82 -1.77 17.71
C ASP A 462 -34.44 -0.37 17.51
N PRO A 463 -35.16 -0.12 16.40
CA PRO A 463 -35.75 1.20 16.14
C PRO A 463 -36.70 1.71 17.23
N LYS A 464 -37.37 0.82 17.99
CA LYS A 464 -38.27 1.21 19.08
C LYS A 464 -37.50 1.65 20.32
N SER A 465 -36.37 0.99 20.62
CA SER A 465 -35.50 1.37 21.73
C SER A 465 -34.65 2.62 21.45
N PHE A 466 -34.53 3.03 20.19
CA PHE A 466 -33.67 4.14 19.74
C PHE A 466 -34.44 5.38 19.27
N ALA A 467 -35.61 5.64 19.86
CA ALA A 467 -36.37 6.86 19.61
C ALA A 467 -35.60 8.12 20.05
N PRO A 468 -35.85 9.31 19.47
CA PRO A 468 -35.10 10.53 19.77
C PRO A 468 -34.97 10.86 21.27
N SER A 469 -36.02 10.63 22.07
CA SER A 469 -36.01 10.88 23.52
C SER A 469 -35.17 9.91 24.34
N LYS A 470 -34.83 8.74 23.80
CA LYS A 470 -34.05 7.69 24.48
C LYS A 470 -32.65 7.51 23.89
N ARG A 471 -32.40 8.09 22.72
CA ARG A 471 -31.18 7.87 21.93
C ARG A 471 -29.92 8.16 22.72
N GLU A 472 -29.87 9.32 23.37
CA GLU A 472 -28.71 9.78 24.13
C GLU A 472 -28.39 8.82 25.29
N SER A 473 -29.38 8.46 26.11
CA SER A 473 -29.22 7.47 27.18
C SER A 473 -28.74 6.10 26.68
N VAL A 474 -29.19 5.66 25.49
CA VAL A 474 -28.68 4.40 24.90
C VAL A 474 -27.22 4.52 24.48
N LEU A 475 -26.82 5.66 23.90
CA LEU A 475 -25.44 5.91 23.51
C LEU A 475 -24.51 6.07 24.70
N GLU A 476 -24.93 6.76 25.76
CA GLU A 476 -24.22 6.83 27.05
C GLU A 476 -24.05 5.43 27.64
N ARG A 477 -25.12 4.62 27.63
CA ARG A 477 -25.04 3.23 28.08
C ARG A 477 -24.03 2.42 27.27
N ILE A 478 -23.97 2.59 25.95
CA ILE A 478 -22.95 1.94 25.10
C ILE A 478 -21.55 2.43 25.46
N ARG A 479 -21.36 3.73 25.67
CA ARG A 479 -20.05 4.32 26.02
C ARG A 479 -19.55 3.81 27.37
N ASP A 480 -20.40 3.86 28.38
CA ASP A 480 -20.02 3.71 29.79
C ASP A 480 -20.01 2.25 30.27
N ASN A 481 -20.65 1.32 29.53
CA ASN A 481 -20.65 -0.11 29.86
C ASN A 481 -19.81 -0.91 28.86
N ASP A 482 -19.31 -2.05 29.32
CA ASP A 482 -18.54 -2.99 28.53
C ASP A 482 -19.39 -4.23 28.19
N PHE A 483 -20.07 -4.18 27.06
CA PHE A 483 -20.87 -5.30 26.54
C PHE A 483 -20.00 -6.26 25.71
N ASP A 484 -20.22 -7.56 25.86
CA ASP A 484 -19.57 -8.58 25.03
C ASP A 484 -19.99 -8.48 23.55
N GLY A 485 -21.21 -7.99 23.30
CA GLY A 485 -21.68 -7.69 21.95
C GLY A 485 -22.79 -6.64 21.91
N ILE A 486 -22.71 -5.73 20.94
CA ILE A 486 -23.75 -4.72 20.68
C ILE A 486 -24.39 -5.01 19.33
N ILE A 487 -25.66 -5.42 19.30
CA ILE A 487 -26.42 -5.64 18.07
C ILE A 487 -27.25 -4.40 17.79
N ILE A 488 -27.02 -3.74 16.65
CA ILE A 488 -27.70 -2.51 16.27
C ILE A 488 -28.33 -2.61 14.88
N ALA A 489 -29.57 -2.16 14.77
CA ALA A 489 -30.27 -2.05 13.49
C ALA A 489 -29.62 -1.00 12.57
N TYR A 490 -29.60 -1.24 11.25
CA TYR A 490 -29.08 -0.27 10.26
C TYR A 490 -29.60 1.16 10.46
N SER A 491 -30.91 1.32 10.63
CA SER A 491 -31.52 2.64 10.77
C SER A 491 -31.11 3.35 12.06
N CYS A 492 -30.74 2.60 13.10
CA CYS A 492 -30.25 3.15 14.36
C CYS A 492 -28.79 3.56 14.21
N PHE A 493 -27.97 2.70 13.59
CA PHE A 493 -26.57 3.00 13.32
C PHE A 493 -26.39 4.24 12.44
N GLU A 494 -27.23 4.41 11.41
CA GLU A 494 -27.26 5.59 10.55
C GLU A 494 -27.53 6.89 11.32
N GLN A 495 -28.27 6.83 12.43
CA GLN A 495 -28.61 7.99 13.25
C GLN A 495 -27.51 8.42 14.25
N ILE A 496 -26.41 7.66 14.35
CA ILE A 496 -25.28 8.00 15.22
C ILE A 496 -24.30 8.87 14.42
N PRO A 497 -24.13 10.16 14.73
CA PRO A 497 -23.20 11.02 13.99
C PRO A 497 -21.74 10.74 14.38
N LEU A 498 -20.82 11.09 13.47
CA LEU A 498 -19.41 11.27 13.78
C LEU A 498 -19.16 12.69 14.30
N SER A 499 -18.17 12.86 15.19
CA SER A 499 -17.83 14.17 15.71
C SER A 499 -17.31 15.12 14.63
N LYS A 500 -17.57 16.43 14.81
CA LYS A 500 -16.99 17.48 13.95
C LYS A 500 -15.46 17.47 13.99
N GLY A 501 -14.87 17.16 15.16
CA GLY A 501 -13.43 17.02 15.33
C GLY A 501 -12.82 15.89 14.50
N TYR A 502 -13.52 14.76 14.34
CA TYR A 502 -13.08 13.70 13.43
C TYR A 502 -12.96 14.21 11.98
N TYR A 503 -14.00 14.88 11.47
CA TYR A 503 -14.00 15.42 10.11
C TYR A 503 -12.93 16.50 9.92
N GLN A 504 -12.70 17.35 10.92
CA GLN A 504 -11.61 18.33 10.89
C GLN A 504 -10.25 17.65 10.74
N ASN A 505 -9.97 16.63 11.56
CA ASN A 505 -8.73 15.88 11.50
C ASN A 505 -8.56 15.15 10.16
N LEU A 506 -9.65 14.60 9.60
CA LEU A 506 -9.64 13.96 8.29
C LEU A 506 -9.21 14.94 7.18
N LEU A 507 -9.80 16.14 7.18
CA LEU A 507 -9.49 17.18 6.20
C LEU A 507 -8.06 17.74 6.38
N ILE A 508 -7.58 17.88 7.61
CA ILE A 508 -6.19 18.28 7.90
C ILE A 508 -5.20 17.23 7.37
N ASP A 509 -5.47 15.95 7.62
CA ASP A 509 -4.61 14.85 7.13
C ASP A 509 -4.61 14.83 5.59
N GLU A 510 -5.77 15.03 4.96
CA GLU A 510 -5.87 15.12 3.50
C GLU A 510 -5.10 16.33 2.96
N GLN A 511 -5.18 17.50 3.62
CA GLN A 511 -4.43 18.68 3.25
C GLN A 511 -2.91 18.46 3.35
N LYS A 512 -2.43 17.81 4.42
CA LYS A 512 -1.02 17.45 4.59
C LYS A 512 -0.56 16.51 3.49
N HIS A 513 -1.33 15.47 3.20
CA HIS A 513 -0.98 14.49 2.17
C HIS A 513 -0.93 15.13 0.77
N ILE A 514 -1.86 16.04 0.46
CA ILE A 514 -1.82 16.83 -0.78
C ILE A 514 -0.57 17.71 -0.82
N ALA A 515 -0.23 18.39 0.28
CA ALA A 515 0.93 19.26 0.36
C ALA A 515 2.27 18.52 0.21
N GLU A 516 2.40 17.32 0.79
CA GLU A 516 3.59 16.48 0.62
C GLU A 516 3.81 16.06 -0.83
N ILE A 517 2.74 15.67 -1.52
CA ILE A 517 2.81 15.25 -2.93
C ILE A 517 3.06 16.44 -3.85
N ALA A 518 2.40 17.56 -3.60
CA ALA A 518 2.65 18.81 -4.33
C ALA A 518 4.06 19.38 -4.08
N GLY A 519 4.64 19.17 -2.89
CA GLY A 519 5.97 19.62 -2.52
C GLY A 519 7.11 18.76 -3.08
N LYS A 520 6.86 17.47 -3.33
CA LYS A 520 7.88 16.54 -3.86
C LYS A 520 8.28 16.85 -5.32
N LYS A 521 7.41 17.49 -6.11
CA LYS A 521 7.70 18.00 -7.47
C LYS A 521 6.75 19.15 -7.78
N ASN A 522 7.22 20.25 -8.37
CA ASN A 522 6.41 21.36 -8.93
C ASN A 522 5.51 20.91 -10.12
N LYS A 523 4.76 19.82 -9.97
CA LYS A 523 3.99 19.11 -10.99
C LYS A 523 2.63 18.68 -10.42
N ALA A 524 1.98 19.53 -9.63
CA ALA A 524 0.60 19.30 -9.19
C ALA A 524 -0.35 19.46 -10.39
N THR A 525 -1.12 18.41 -10.68
CA THR A 525 -2.15 18.45 -11.73
C THR A 525 -3.22 19.48 -11.42
N SER A 526 -3.91 19.99 -12.46
CA SER A 526 -5.02 20.92 -12.29
C SER A 526 -6.15 20.37 -11.39
N ARG A 527 -6.35 19.05 -11.37
CA ARG A 527 -7.34 18.40 -10.50
C ARG A 527 -6.89 18.35 -9.04
N LEU A 528 -5.60 18.09 -8.77
CA LEU A 528 -5.06 18.13 -7.42
C LEU A 528 -5.19 19.53 -6.81
N LYS A 529 -4.92 20.59 -7.60
CA LYS A 529 -5.09 21.99 -7.14
C LYS A 529 -6.55 22.31 -6.76
N LYS A 530 -7.51 21.93 -7.60
CA LYS A 530 -8.95 22.08 -7.28
C LYS A 530 -9.34 21.31 -6.02
N LYS A 531 -8.78 20.11 -5.84
CA LYS A 531 -9.01 19.30 -4.64
C LYS A 531 -8.44 19.99 -3.40
N GLN A 532 -7.25 20.58 -3.49
CA GLN A 532 -6.64 21.37 -2.42
C GLN A 532 -7.52 22.57 -2.02
N GLU A 533 -8.04 23.32 -3.00
CA GLU A 533 -8.96 24.43 -2.77
C GLU A 533 -10.27 23.97 -2.11
N ALA A 534 -10.84 22.86 -2.56
CA ALA A 534 -12.06 22.29 -1.99
C ALA A 534 -11.87 21.85 -0.53
N VAL A 535 -10.75 21.19 -0.21
CA VAL A 535 -10.41 20.79 1.17
C VAL A 535 -10.20 22.02 2.05
N SER A 536 -9.49 23.04 1.56
CA SER A 536 -9.30 24.30 2.30
C SER A 536 -10.63 25.01 2.58
N LYS A 537 -11.55 24.99 1.61
CA LYS A 537 -12.89 25.57 1.79
C LYS A 537 -13.70 24.78 2.81
N ALA A 538 -13.72 23.45 2.70
CA ALA A 538 -14.41 22.58 3.65
C ALA A 538 -13.90 22.75 5.09
N LEU A 539 -12.58 22.93 5.27
CA LEU A 539 -12.00 23.24 6.58
C LEU A 539 -12.51 24.58 7.13
N SER A 540 -12.57 25.62 6.30
CA SER A 540 -13.08 26.93 6.74
C SER A 540 -14.56 26.89 7.09
N GLU A 541 -15.38 26.19 6.31
CA GLU A 541 -16.81 26.02 6.57
C GLU A 541 -17.05 25.22 7.86
N LEU A 542 -16.26 24.17 8.08
CA LEU A 542 -16.36 23.34 9.27
C LEU A 542 -15.91 24.09 10.53
N ALA A 543 -14.86 24.91 10.44
CA ALA A 543 -14.39 25.75 11.54
C ALA A 543 -15.48 26.73 12.02
N VAL A 544 -16.23 27.35 11.09
CA VAL A 544 -17.37 28.21 11.43
C VAL A 544 -18.51 27.41 12.07
N ALA A 545 -18.75 26.19 11.60
CA ALA A 545 -19.79 25.32 12.15
C ALA A 545 -19.44 24.72 13.52
N MET A 546 -18.19 24.79 13.99
CA MET A 546 -17.80 24.25 15.31
C MET A 546 -18.40 25.04 16.47
N ASP A 547 -18.76 26.31 16.27
CA ASP A 547 -19.39 27.15 17.30
C ASP A 547 -20.80 26.65 17.69
N ASP A 548 -21.49 25.93 16.79
CA ASP A 548 -22.72 25.21 17.10
C ASP A 548 -22.39 23.82 17.71
N LEU A 549 -21.96 23.78 18.96
CA LEU A 549 -21.66 22.51 19.65
C LEU A 549 -22.94 21.68 19.87
N TYR A 550 -23.07 20.59 19.12
CA TYR A 550 -23.93 19.48 19.52
C TYR A 550 -23.23 18.75 20.67
N ASN A 551 -23.86 18.74 21.86
CA ASN A 551 -23.32 18.17 23.10
C ASN A 551 -23.69 16.69 23.32
N GLY A 552 -24.14 15.97 22.28
CA GLY A 552 -24.49 14.56 22.40
C GLY A 552 -23.29 13.63 22.22
N VAL A 553 -23.51 12.33 22.47
CA VAL A 553 -22.51 11.26 22.27
C VAL A 553 -22.35 10.93 20.78
N TYR A 554 -21.12 10.92 20.29
CA TYR A 554 -20.78 10.55 18.91
C TYR A 554 -20.29 9.10 18.79
N LEU A 555 -20.21 8.58 17.56
CA LEU A 555 -19.72 7.21 17.34
C LEU A 555 -18.27 7.01 17.81
N ASP A 556 -17.42 8.02 17.63
CA ASP A 556 -16.02 8.00 18.05
C ASP A 556 -15.84 7.90 19.57
N ASP A 557 -16.83 8.35 20.35
CA ASP A 557 -16.84 8.25 21.81
C ASP A 557 -17.22 6.84 22.30
N LEU A 558 -17.92 6.04 21.50
CA LEU A 558 -18.49 4.76 21.95
C LEU A 558 -17.45 3.68 22.28
N GLY A 559 -16.20 3.87 21.84
CA GLY A 559 -15.13 2.91 22.09
C GLY A 559 -15.18 1.65 21.21
N ILE A 560 -15.89 1.68 20.08
CA ILE A 560 -15.99 0.51 19.19
C ILE A 560 -14.64 0.20 18.55
N THR A 561 -14.19 -1.05 18.70
CA THR A 561 -12.92 -1.54 18.14
C THR A 561 -13.12 -2.46 16.92
N ARG A 562 -14.25 -3.18 16.86
CA ARG A 562 -14.60 -4.02 15.70
C ARG A 562 -16.03 -3.76 15.24
N LEU A 563 -16.20 -3.69 13.93
CA LEU A 563 -17.48 -3.55 13.26
C LEU A 563 -17.75 -4.77 12.38
N PHE A 564 -18.84 -5.46 12.69
CA PHE A 564 -19.38 -6.56 11.90
C PHE A 564 -20.62 -6.05 11.17
N VAL A 565 -20.62 -6.06 9.84
CA VAL A 565 -21.75 -5.61 9.02
C VAL A 565 -22.33 -6.80 8.28
N ASP A 566 -23.52 -7.22 8.69
CA ASP A 566 -24.28 -8.22 7.96
C ASP A 566 -24.89 -7.60 6.70
N GLU A 567 -25.23 -8.42 5.70
CA GLU A 567 -25.77 -8.02 4.39
C GLU A 567 -25.17 -6.73 3.79
N ALA A 568 -23.83 -6.68 3.76
CA ALA A 568 -23.03 -5.53 3.34
C ALA A 568 -23.30 -5.06 1.90
N HIS A 569 -23.93 -5.89 1.07
CA HIS A 569 -24.35 -5.51 -0.29
C HIS A 569 -25.30 -4.31 -0.33
N ASN A 570 -25.97 -3.99 0.80
CA ASN A 570 -26.82 -2.80 0.95
C ASN A 570 -26.03 -1.47 0.97
N PHE A 571 -24.71 -1.52 1.20
CA PHE A 571 -23.85 -0.33 1.31
C PHE A 571 -22.90 -0.15 0.10
N LYS A 572 -23.22 -0.79 -1.03
CA LYS A 572 -22.37 -0.76 -2.23
C LYS A 572 -22.37 0.54 -3.04
N ASN A 573 -23.26 1.51 -2.74
CA ASN A 573 -23.44 2.71 -3.57
C ASN A 573 -22.74 3.94 -2.96
N VAL A 574 -21.45 3.84 -2.65
CA VAL A 574 -20.64 4.95 -2.12
C VAL A 574 -20.31 5.95 -3.24
N PRO A 575 -20.32 7.27 -2.99
CA PRO A 575 -19.83 8.27 -3.93
C PRO A 575 -18.41 7.96 -4.41
N LEU A 576 -18.16 8.11 -5.71
CA LEU A 576 -16.87 7.79 -6.33
C LEU A 576 -16.34 8.99 -7.10
N GLU A 577 -15.22 9.55 -6.63
CA GLU A 577 -14.39 10.43 -7.46
C GLU A 577 -13.63 9.57 -8.47
N THR A 578 -13.99 9.68 -9.75
CA THR A 578 -13.33 8.95 -10.84
C THR A 578 -12.81 9.92 -11.91
N LYS A 579 -11.77 9.53 -12.63
CA LYS A 579 -11.27 10.25 -13.82
C LYS A 579 -12.06 9.91 -15.10
N THR A 580 -12.70 8.75 -15.10
CA THR A 580 -13.60 8.24 -16.11
C THR A 580 -14.94 8.98 -16.04
N ASN A 581 -15.46 9.44 -17.18
CA ASN A 581 -16.76 10.12 -17.23
C ASN A 581 -17.84 9.19 -17.79
N ASN A 582 -19.09 9.34 -17.32
CA ASN A 582 -20.29 8.70 -17.89
C ASN A 582 -20.20 7.18 -18.05
N VAL A 583 -19.65 6.48 -17.05
CA VAL A 583 -19.67 5.01 -17.05
C VAL A 583 -21.08 4.53 -16.74
N LEU A 584 -21.71 3.86 -17.71
CA LEU A 584 -23.01 3.21 -17.53
C LEU A 584 -23.00 2.29 -16.29
N GLY A 585 -23.94 2.55 -15.36
CA GLY A 585 -24.09 1.78 -14.13
C GLY A 585 -23.26 2.25 -12.92
N ILE A 586 -22.43 3.30 -13.05
CA ILE A 586 -21.78 3.96 -11.91
C ILE A 586 -22.53 5.24 -11.58
N ASN A 587 -23.12 5.30 -10.39
CA ASN A 587 -23.65 6.55 -9.88
C ASN A 587 -22.54 7.33 -9.14
N SER A 588 -21.99 8.35 -9.79
CA SER A 588 -20.95 9.20 -9.19
C SER A 588 -21.42 9.97 -7.96
N SER A 589 -22.73 10.27 -7.83
CA SER A 589 -23.27 10.98 -6.67
C SER A 589 -23.38 10.08 -5.43
N GLY A 590 -23.41 8.76 -5.61
CA GLY A 590 -23.59 7.78 -4.53
C GLY A 590 -24.86 7.99 -3.68
N SER A 591 -24.91 7.29 -2.54
CA SER A 591 -25.94 7.42 -1.51
C SER A 591 -25.33 7.97 -0.22
N LYS A 592 -26.02 8.95 0.40
CA LYS A 592 -25.61 9.51 1.70
C LYS A 592 -25.46 8.44 2.78
N ARG A 593 -26.36 7.44 2.79
CA ARG A 593 -26.28 6.31 3.72
C ARG A 593 -25.03 5.44 3.52
N CYS A 594 -24.60 5.25 2.28
CA CYS A 594 -23.37 4.50 1.99
C CYS A 594 -22.12 5.30 2.33
N GLN A 595 -22.15 6.62 2.12
CA GLN A 595 -21.09 7.53 2.54
C GLN A 595 -20.93 7.52 4.07
N ASP A 596 -22.04 7.66 4.81
CA ASP A 596 -22.06 7.59 6.28
C ASP A 596 -21.46 6.28 6.80
N MET A 597 -21.86 5.13 6.22
CA MET A 597 -21.25 3.83 6.56
C MET A 597 -19.73 3.81 6.29
N MET A 598 -19.30 4.33 5.13
CA MET A 598 -17.89 4.38 4.77
C MET A 598 -17.07 5.24 5.74
N ASP A 599 -17.58 6.41 6.12
CA ASP A 599 -16.90 7.32 7.04
C ASP A 599 -16.75 6.68 8.43
N LYS A 600 -17.78 5.98 8.90
CA LYS A 600 -17.75 5.23 10.17
C LYS A 600 -16.77 4.06 10.13
N VAL A 601 -16.74 3.32 9.02
CA VAL A 601 -15.76 2.26 8.77
C VAL A 601 -14.33 2.82 8.81
N HIS A 602 -14.06 3.91 8.10
CA HIS A 602 -12.74 4.55 8.08
C HIS A 602 -12.34 5.12 9.45
N MET A 603 -13.29 5.61 10.25
CA MET A 603 -13.04 6.05 11.62
C MET A 603 -12.52 4.88 12.47
N ILE A 604 -13.22 3.75 12.46
CA ILE A 604 -12.82 2.55 13.21
C ILE A 604 -11.46 2.03 12.72
N GLN A 605 -11.25 1.97 11.41
CA GLN A 605 -9.95 1.58 10.86
C GLN A 605 -8.83 2.52 11.28
N LYS A 606 -9.04 3.84 11.25
CA LYS A 606 -8.02 4.81 11.67
C LYS A 606 -7.64 4.62 13.14
N LYS A 607 -8.60 4.30 14.00
CA LYS A 607 -8.37 4.04 15.43
C LYS A 607 -7.62 2.71 15.67
N ASN A 608 -7.79 1.72 14.79
CA ASN A 608 -7.25 0.38 14.95
C ASN A 608 -6.18 0.02 13.91
N ASP A 609 -5.33 0.98 13.51
CA ASP A 609 -4.20 0.75 12.57
C ASP A 609 -4.61 0.06 11.25
N GLY A 610 -5.71 0.54 10.66
CA GLY A 610 -6.29 0.01 9.43
C GLY A 610 -7.13 -1.26 9.59
N LYS A 611 -7.30 -1.79 10.81
CA LYS A 611 -8.00 -3.05 11.11
C LYS A 611 -9.43 -2.82 11.60
N GLY A 612 -10.18 -3.90 11.74
CA GLY A 612 -11.38 -3.92 12.57
C GLY A 612 -12.70 -4.06 11.84
N ILE A 613 -12.68 -4.39 10.55
CA ILE A 613 -13.89 -4.46 9.72
C ILE A 613 -14.14 -5.87 9.24
N VAL A 614 -15.35 -6.37 9.51
CA VAL A 614 -15.83 -7.65 8.98
C VAL A 614 -17.15 -7.40 8.25
N LEU A 615 -17.17 -7.68 6.96
CA LEU A 615 -18.35 -7.55 6.11
C LEU A 615 -18.86 -8.93 5.75
N ALA A 616 -20.16 -9.16 5.82
CA ALA A 616 -20.80 -10.40 5.42
C ALA A 616 -21.87 -10.16 4.35
N THR A 617 -21.92 -11.03 3.34
CA THR A 617 -22.98 -10.97 2.31
C THR A 617 -23.22 -12.36 1.73
N GLY A 618 -24.50 -12.75 1.62
CA GLY A 618 -24.91 -13.96 0.90
C GLY A 618 -24.99 -13.78 -0.61
N THR A 619 -25.16 -12.54 -1.05
CA THR A 619 -25.23 -12.19 -2.46
C THR A 619 -23.81 -11.98 -2.97
N LEU A 620 -23.31 -12.94 -3.77
CA LEU A 620 -22.23 -12.64 -4.70
C LEU A 620 -22.73 -11.46 -5.54
N ILE A 621 -21.91 -10.42 -5.61
CA ILE A 621 -22.24 -9.16 -6.25
C ILE A 621 -22.47 -9.42 -7.75
N ILE A 622 -23.69 -9.84 -8.13
CA ILE A 622 -24.05 -10.25 -9.49
C ILE A 622 -24.96 -9.17 -10.04
N THR A 623 -24.34 -8.28 -10.82
CA THR A 623 -24.72 -7.76 -12.16
C THR A 623 -23.90 -6.49 -12.38
N GLY A 624 -22.92 -6.55 -13.29
CA GLY A 624 -21.95 -5.48 -13.58
C GLY A 624 -20.56 -5.76 -12.99
N TYR A 625 -19.71 -6.46 -13.75
CA TYR A 625 -18.29 -6.77 -13.50
C TYR A 625 -17.55 -5.71 -12.69
N LEU A 626 -16.82 -6.07 -11.63
CA LEU A 626 -15.85 -5.28 -10.83
C LEU A 626 -16.38 -3.95 -10.20
N ARG A 627 -17.39 -3.31 -10.79
CA ARG A 627 -17.86 -1.93 -10.58
C ARG A 627 -18.69 -1.78 -9.31
N SER A 628 -19.41 -2.82 -8.90
CA SER A 628 -20.16 -2.89 -7.64
C SER A 628 -19.36 -3.47 -6.47
N GLN A 629 -18.15 -3.99 -6.73
CA GLN A 629 -17.24 -4.51 -5.69
C GLN A 629 -16.36 -3.40 -5.09
N MET A 630 -16.05 -2.36 -5.86
CA MET A 630 -15.10 -1.32 -5.44
C MET A 630 -15.45 -0.62 -4.13
N PRO A 631 -16.73 -0.30 -3.84
CA PRO A 631 -17.07 0.35 -2.57
C PRO A 631 -16.90 -0.57 -1.36
N ILE A 632 -17.26 -1.85 -1.48
CA ILE A 632 -17.06 -2.86 -0.42
C ILE A 632 -15.57 -3.14 -0.22
N LEU A 633 -14.78 -3.17 -1.29
CA LEU A 633 -13.32 -3.31 -1.23
C LEU A 633 -12.64 -2.08 -0.59
N ARG A 634 -13.17 -0.87 -0.82
CA ARG A 634 -12.70 0.36 -0.14
C ARG A 634 -12.93 0.32 1.36
N CYS A 635 -14.05 -0.25 1.81
CA CYS A 635 -14.27 -0.50 3.23
C CYS A 635 -13.24 -1.47 3.84
N LEU A 636 -12.57 -2.31 3.05
CA LEU A 636 -11.61 -3.31 3.53
C LEU A 636 -10.15 -2.85 3.40
N CYS A 637 -9.85 -1.94 2.47
CA CYS A 637 -8.49 -1.47 2.18
C CYS A 637 -8.47 0.06 2.03
N ARG A 638 -7.84 0.75 2.99
CA ARG A 638 -7.70 2.22 3.03
C ARG A 638 -6.72 2.76 1.97
N THR A 639 -5.67 2.00 1.64
CA THR A 639 -4.65 2.34 0.63
C THR A 639 -5.05 1.82 -0.75
N ALA A 640 -6.02 2.49 -1.36
CA ALA A 640 -6.73 1.97 -2.53
C ALA A 640 -6.14 2.29 -3.91
N SER A 641 -4.93 2.83 -4.01
CA SER A 641 -4.35 3.15 -5.32
C SER A 641 -3.56 2.00 -5.95
N GLN A 642 -2.80 1.22 -5.15
CA GLN A 642 -1.92 0.17 -5.68
C GLN A 642 -2.55 -1.24 -5.70
N ASP A 643 -3.32 -1.62 -4.68
CA ASP A 643 -3.90 -2.97 -4.58
C ASP A 643 -5.08 -3.23 -5.55
N TYR A 644 -5.67 -2.17 -6.10
CA TYR A 644 -6.85 -2.24 -6.98
C TYR A 644 -6.48 -2.69 -8.40
N VAL A 645 -5.24 -2.40 -8.79
CA VAL A 645 -4.65 -2.83 -10.05
C VAL A 645 -4.34 -4.32 -10.00
N VAL A 646 -4.00 -4.84 -8.82
CA VAL A 646 -3.79 -6.27 -8.58
C VAL A 646 -5.04 -7.05 -8.90
N LEU A 647 -6.19 -6.63 -8.37
CA LEU A 647 -7.45 -7.33 -8.63
C LEU A 647 -7.83 -7.25 -10.12
N PHE A 648 -7.65 -6.09 -10.77
CA PHE A 648 -7.99 -5.89 -12.18
C PHE A 648 -7.13 -6.74 -13.14
N CYS A 649 -5.81 -6.79 -12.92
CA CYS A 649 -4.89 -7.60 -13.72
C CYS A 649 -5.04 -9.11 -13.43
N PHE A 650 -5.23 -9.52 -12.17
CA PHE A 650 -5.44 -10.94 -11.84
C PHE A 650 -6.76 -11.49 -12.42
N PHE A 651 -7.86 -10.71 -12.35
CA PHE A 651 -9.12 -11.13 -12.97
C PHE A 651 -9.01 -11.15 -14.48
N GLY A 652 -8.35 -10.16 -15.12
CA GLY A 652 -8.12 -10.16 -16.57
C GLY A 652 -7.39 -11.42 -17.07
N VAL A 653 -6.26 -11.78 -16.45
CA VAL A 653 -5.46 -12.96 -16.83
C VAL A 653 -6.23 -14.27 -16.62
N ARG A 654 -6.98 -14.38 -15.51
CA ARG A 654 -7.74 -15.59 -15.19
C ARG A 654 -9.01 -15.71 -16.05
N LEU A 655 -9.65 -14.59 -16.41
CA LEU A 655 -10.78 -14.59 -17.34
C LEU A 655 -10.36 -15.00 -18.75
N ILE A 656 -9.21 -14.51 -19.22
CA ILE A 656 -8.67 -14.89 -20.53
C ILE A 656 -8.34 -16.39 -20.56
N ARG A 657 -7.76 -16.95 -19.49
CA ARG A 657 -7.53 -18.40 -19.37
C ARG A 657 -8.83 -19.21 -19.31
N ILE A 658 -9.82 -18.78 -18.53
CA ILE A 658 -11.13 -19.44 -18.43
C ILE A 658 -11.86 -19.37 -19.78
N CYS A 659 -11.85 -18.22 -20.45
CA CYS A 659 -12.42 -18.05 -21.79
C CYS A 659 -11.70 -18.91 -22.83
N LYS A 660 -10.36 -19.02 -22.79
CA LYS A 660 -9.60 -19.93 -23.66
C LYS A 660 -9.95 -21.40 -23.41
N ILE A 661 -10.07 -21.82 -22.15
CA ILE A 661 -10.43 -23.20 -21.78
C ILE A 661 -11.87 -23.53 -22.21
N ILE A 662 -12.81 -22.59 -22.03
CA ILE A 662 -14.20 -22.76 -22.47
C ILE A 662 -14.28 -22.79 -24.01
N TYR A 663 -13.54 -21.92 -24.71
CA TYR A 663 -13.49 -21.89 -26.17
C TYR A 663 -12.92 -23.20 -26.75
N ILE A 664 -11.83 -23.71 -26.18
CA ILE A 664 -11.21 -24.99 -26.56
C ILE A 664 -12.17 -26.16 -26.29
N ASN A 665 -12.80 -26.21 -25.12
CA ASN A 665 -13.71 -27.31 -24.77
C ASN A 665 -15.03 -27.30 -25.57
N THR A 666 -15.50 -26.13 -26.00
CA THR A 666 -16.79 -26.01 -26.71
C THR A 666 -16.66 -26.22 -28.22
N ILE A 667 -15.56 -25.78 -28.83
CA ILE A 667 -15.41 -25.80 -30.30
C ILE A 667 -14.56 -26.98 -30.78
N ILE A 668 -13.54 -27.40 -30.02
CA ILE A 668 -12.61 -28.45 -30.47
C ILE A 668 -13.08 -29.85 -30.04
N LEU A 669 -13.73 -29.97 -28.87
CA LEU A 669 -14.03 -31.29 -28.27
C LEU A 669 -15.52 -31.69 -28.32
N GLY A 670 -16.42 -30.83 -28.81
CA GLY A 670 -17.81 -31.20 -29.09
C GLY A 670 -18.62 -31.74 -27.89
N ILE A 671 -18.29 -31.36 -26.65
CA ILE A 671 -18.98 -31.85 -25.45
C ILE A 671 -20.24 -31.00 -25.20
N PRO A 672 -21.46 -31.58 -25.14
CA PRO A 672 -22.67 -30.81 -24.86
C PRO A 672 -22.82 -30.62 -23.35
N ASN A 673 -22.92 -29.37 -22.86
CA ASN A 673 -23.24 -29.13 -21.45
C ASN A 673 -24.09 -27.86 -21.26
N ARG A 674 -25.10 -27.96 -20.38
CA ARG A 674 -26.23 -27.04 -20.13
C ARG A 674 -25.88 -25.60 -19.64
N PHE A 675 -24.65 -25.13 -19.81
CA PHE A 675 -24.17 -23.82 -19.33
C PHE A 675 -24.15 -22.69 -20.39
N ILE A 676 -24.67 -22.96 -21.59
CA ILE A 676 -24.47 -22.11 -22.77
C ILE A 676 -25.20 -20.74 -22.67
N SER A 677 -26.33 -20.63 -21.97
CA SER A 677 -27.08 -19.36 -21.95
C SER A 677 -26.33 -18.22 -21.23
N SER A 678 -25.67 -18.49 -20.09
CA SER A 678 -25.02 -17.43 -19.31
C SER A 678 -23.59 -17.15 -19.78
N ALA A 679 -22.90 -18.17 -20.31
CA ALA A 679 -21.54 -18.03 -20.84
C ALA A 679 -21.51 -17.33 -22.21
N THR A 680 -22.47 -17.59 -23.09
CA THR A 680 -22.56 -16.91 -24.40
C THR A 680 -22.96 -15.43 -24.25
N ILE A 681 -23.76 -15.07 -23.24
CA ILE A 681 -24.04 -13.67 -22.91
C ILE A 681 -22.77 -12.98 -22.36
N MET A 682 -21.99 -13.67 -21.52
CA MET A 682 -20.70 -13.15 -21.02
C MET A 682 -19.67 -12.95 -22.14
N LEU A 683 -19.62 -13.85 -23.13
CA LEU A 683 -18.76 -13.72 -24.32
C LEU A 683 -19.20 -12.57 -25.22
N ASN A 684 -20.50 -12.40 -25.48
CA ASN A 684 -20.99 -11.31 -26.34
C ASN A 684 -20.87 -9.92 -25.71
N ILE A 685 -20.86 -9.81 -24.38
CA ILE A 685 -20.62 -8.53 -23.69
C ILE A 685 -19.11 -8.24 -23.64
N ALA A 686 -18.27 -9.25 -23.39
CA ALA A 686 -16.81 -9.07 -23.39
C ALA A 686 -16.22 -8.76 -24.78
N TYR A 687 -16.84 -9.27 -25.87
CA TYR A 687 -16.37 -9.03 -27.23
C TYR A 687 -16.86 -7.70 -27.85
N ASN A 688 -17.91 -7.08 -27.28
CA ASN A 688 -18.42 -5.78 -27.73
C ASN A 688 -17.93 -4.61 -26.87
N GLU A 689 -17.28 -4.87 -25.73
CA GLU A 689 -16.62 -3.86 -24.87
C GLU A 689 -15.06 -3.91 -24.95
N VAL A 690 -14.49 -4.70 -25.86
CA VAL A 690 -13.08 -4.61 -26.33
C VAL A 690 -13.09 -4.00 -27.72
#